data_AF-A0A8D0FGD3-F1
#
_entry.id   AF-A0A8D0FGD3-F1
#
_cell.length_a   1.000
_cell.length_b   1.000
_cell.length_c   1.000
_cell.angle_alpha   90.00
_cell.angle_beta   90.00
_cell.angle_gamma   90.00
#
_symmetry.space_group_name_H-M   'P 1'
#
loop_
_entity.id
_entity.type
_entity.pdbx_description
1 polymer ?
#
loop_
_entity_poly.entity_id
_entity_poly.type
_entity_poly.pdbx_seq_one_letter_code
_entity_poly.pdbx_strand_id
1 'polypeptide(L)'
;MLGICRGRRKFLAASLTVLFVPAITWIYLFAGSFEDGKPVSLPPLESQPHSPRYMVSSQQERESLEVRMREVEEENRVLRKQLSLAQSRSPLHHRGNHSKTFSMEEGTGDSESLRAGIVAGNSSECGQQPAVEKCETIHVAIVCAGYNASRDVVTLVKSVLFHRRNPLHFHLIADAIAKQILATLFQTWMVPAVRIDFYDADELKSEVSWIPNKHYSGIYGLMKLVLTKTLPSNLERVIVLDTDITFATDIAELWAVFHKFKGQQVLGLVENQSDWYLGNLWKNHRPWPALGRGYNTGVILLLLDKLRKMKWEQMWRLTAERELMSMLSTSLADQDIFNAVIKQNPFLVYQLPCFWNVQLSDHTRSEQCYRDVSDLKVIHWNSPKKLRVKNKHVEFFRNLYLTFLEYDGNLLRRELFGCPSEADVNSENMNHESRQRFSDRRTAFSYSHPSSFRLQMLEAICKHWEGPISLALYLSDAEAQQFLRYAQGSEVLMSRHNVGYHIVYKEGQFYPVNLLRNVAMKHISTPYMFLSDIDFLPMYGLYEYLRKSVIQLDLANTKKALIVPAFETLRYRLSFPKSKAELLSMLDMGTLFTFRYHVWTKGHAPTNFAKWRTATTPYRVEWEADFEPYVVVRKDCPEYDRRFVGFGWNKVAHIMELDAQEYEFTVLPNAYMIHMPHAPSFDITKFRSNKQYRICLKTLKEEFQQDMSRHYGFAALKYLTAENNS
;
A
#
# COMPACT_ATOMS: atom_id res chain seq x y z
N MET A 1 59.55 35.81 -37.39
CA MET A 1 58.73 36.01 -36.16
C MET A 1 57.35 36.49 -36.58
N LEU A 2 56.25 36.06 -35.91
CA LEU A 2 54.92 36.74 -35.84
C LEU A 2 53.79 35.89 -35.17
N GLY A 3 54.11 34.76 -34.52
CA GLY A 3 53.10 33.79 -34.03
C GLY A 3 52.57 33.98 -32.59
N ILE A 4 52.94 35.03 -31.86
CA ILE A 4 52.80 35.07 -30.38
C ILE A 4 51.64 35.95 -29.86
N CYS A 5 51.04 36.80 -30.70
CA CYS A 5 50.09 37.84 -30.26
C CYS A 5 48.59 37.46 -30.25
N ARG A 6 48.20 36.23 -30.62
CA ARG A 6 46.77 35.78 -30.58
C ARG A 6 46.39 34.85 -29.42
N GLY A 7 47.35 34.23 -28.72
CA GLY A 7 47.05 33.34 -27.58
C GLY A 7 46.64 34.08 -26.30
N ARG A 8 47.36 35.15 -25.92
CA ARG A 8 47.21 35.80 -24.61
C ARG A 8 45.84 36.44 -24.33
N ARG A 9 45.09 36.88 -25.35
CA ARG A 9 43.77 37.53 -25.12
C ARG A 9 42.65 36.56 -24.71
N LYS A 10 42.73 35.26 -25.02
CA LYS A 10 41.71 34.28 -24.58
C LYS A 10 41.94 33.80 -23.15
N PHE A 11 43.19 33.72 -22.69
CA PHE A 11 43.50 33.29 -21.32
C PHE A 11 43.09 34.35 -20.26
N LEU A 12 43.37 35.63 -20.50
CA LEU A 12 42.97 36.71 -19.57
C LEU A 12 41.45 36.79 -19.37
N ALA A 13 40.65 36.56 -20.41
CA ALA A 13 39.19 36.57 -20.31
C ALA A 13 38.65 35.43 -19.43
N ALA A 14 39.25 34.24 -19.51
CA ALA A 14 38.87 33.08 -18.70
C ALA A 14 39.31 33.21 -17.23
N SER A 15 40.50 33.75 -16.95
CA SER A 15 40.99 33.93 -15.58
C SER A 15 40.16 34.93 -14.77
N LEU A 16 39.58 35.95 -15.41
CA LEU A 16 38.74 36.95 -14.73
C LEU A 16 37.37 36.42 -14.32
N THR A 17 36.78 35.48 -15.07
CA THR A 17 35.46 34.91 -14.74
C THR A 17 35.51 33.98 -13.52
N VAL A 18 36.61 33.26 -13.32
CA VAL A 18 36.76 32.28 -12.23
C VAL A 18 36.93 32.96 -10.86
N LEU A 19 37.49 34.17 -10.80
CA LEU A 19 37.75 34.90 -9.54
C LEU A 19 36.59 35.79 -9.08
N PHE A 20 35.79 36.36 -10.00
CA PHE A 20 34.75 37.32 -9.62
C PHE A 20 33.42 36.69 -9.16
N VAL A 21 33.04 35.51 -9.67
CA VAL A 21 31.78 34.85 -9.29
C VAL A 21 31.73 34.50 -7.78
N PRO A 22 32.76 33.86 -7.17
CA PRO A 22 32.73 33.51 -5.75
C PRO A 22 32.70 34.73 -4.82
N ALA A 23 33.42 35.80 -5.18
CA ALA A 23 33.49 37.03 -4.39
C ALA A 23 32.12 37.73 -4.30
N ILE A 24 31.38 37.78 -5.41
CA ILE A 24 30.02 38.34 -5.44
C ILE A 24 29.05 37.47 -4.64
N THR A 25 29.21 36.13 -4.65
CA THR A 25 28.37 35.25 -3.80
C THR A 25 28.66 35.44 -2.31
N TRP A 26 29.93 35.62 -1.93
CA TRP A 26 30.31 35.89 -0.54
C TRP A 26 29.74 37.21 0.00
N ILE A 27 29.81 38.29 -0.79
CA ILE A 27 29.22 39.58 -0.42
C ILE A 27 27.69 39.45 -0.24
N TYR A 28 27.02 38.70 -1.12
CA TYR A 28 25.57 38.46 -1.01
C TYR A 28 25.17 37.59 0.20
N LEU A 29 26.06 36.75 0.72
CA LEU A 29 25.82 35.87 1.85
C LEU A 29 26.17 36.51 3.21
N PHE A 30 27.15 37.42 3.26
CA PHE A 30 27.55 38.09 4.50
C PHE A 30 26.86 39.44 4.77
N ALA A 31 26.23 40.08 3.78
CA ALA A 31 25.43 41.30 3.97
C ALA A 31 24.07 41.07 4.68
N GLY A 32 23.81 39.87 5.19
CA GLY A 32 22.51 39.43 5.72
C GLY A 32 22.47 39.07 7.21
N SER A 33 23.43 39.51 8.03
CA SER A 33 23.42 39.26 9.48
C SER A 33 24.18 40.32 10.27
N PHE A 34 23.54 40.84 11.32
CA PHE A 34 23.92 41.99 12.15
C PHE A 34 23.90 43.34 11.36
N GLU A 35 23.32 44.43 11.87
CA GLU A 35 22.76 44.69 13.20
C GLU A 35 21.57 45.69 13.16
N ASP A 36 20.95 45.91 14.33
CA ASP A 36 19.92 46.89 14.66
C ASP A 36 18.52 46.83 13.99
N GLY A 37 17.51 47.24 14.77
CA GLY A 37 16.10 47.06 14.44
C GLY A 37 15.24 48.33 14.50
N LYS A 38 14.44 48.53 13.45
CA LYS A 38 13.16 49.28 13.44
C LYS A 38 12.37 48.89 12.18
N PRO A 39 11.05 48.66 12.26
CA PRO A 39 10.24 48.39 11.07
C PRO A 39 10.06 49.66 10.24
N VAL A 40 10.75 49.77 9.11
CA VAL A 40 10.55 50.87 8.15
C VAL A 40 9.25 50.64 7.40
N SER A 41 8.31 51.58 7.54
CA SER A 41 7.04 51.56 6.81
C SER A 41 7.27 51.94 5.34
N LEU A 42 6.70 51.17 4.42
CA LEU A 42 6.58 51.55 3.01
C LEU A 42 5.19 52.14 2.73
N PRO A 43 5.06 53.06 1.75
CA PRO A 43 3.88 53.93 1.63
C PRO A 43 2.61 53.19 1.17
N PRO A 44 1.42 53.75 1.45
CA PRO A 44 0.16 53.21 0.94
C PRO A 44 0.09 53.35 -0.58
N LEU A 45 -0.29 52.27 -1.27
CA LEU A 45 -0.63 52.33 -2.69
C LEU A 45 -2.08 52.82 -2.82
N GLU A 46 -2.31 53.90 -3.55
CA GLU A 46 -3.64 54.48 -3.72
C GLU A 46 -4.58 53.58 -4.55
N SER A 47 -5.88 53.72 -4.29
CA SER A 47 -6.90 52.82 -4.81
C SER A 47 -7.33 53.13 -6.25
N GLN A 48 -7.44 52.09 -7.08
CA GLN A 48 -8.41 52.05 -8.19
C GLN A 48 -9.39 50.87 -8.04
N PRO A 49 -10.66 51.00 -8.49
CA PRO A 49 -11.77 50.40 -7.77
C PRO A 49 -12.31 49.06 -8.35
N HIS A 50 -11.47 48.24 -9.00
CA HIS A 50 -11.91 46.99 -9.62
C HIS A 50 -11.12 45.75 -9.15
N SER A 51 -11.55 45.20 -8.02
CA SER A 51 -11.25 43.82 -7.60
C SER A 51 -12.37 43.32 -6.68
N PRO A 52 -12.91 42.10 -6.90
CA PRO A 52 -14.08 41.63 -6.16
C PRO A 52 -13.75 41.38 -4.69
N ARG A 53 -14.58 41.93 -3.79
CA ARG A 53 -14.59 41.51 -2.38
C ARG A 53 -14.97 40.03 -2.31
N TYR A 54 -14.17 39.23 -1.61
CA TYR A 54 -14.61 37.91 -1.14
C TYR A 54 -15.69 38.09 -0.06
N MET A 55 -16.92 38.30 -0.50
CA MET A 55 -18.11 38.20 0.35
C MET A 55 -18.50 36.72 0.51
N VAL A 56 -19.32 36.43 1.51
CA VAL A 56 -19.82 35.07 1.78
C VAL A 56 -20.53 34.54 0.52
N SER A 57 -20.18 33.31 0.09
CA SER A 57 -20.83 32.62 -1.03
C SER A 57 -22.35 32.73 -0.93
N SER A 58 -23.00 33.24 -1.96
CA SER A 58 -24.46 33.41 -1.95
C SER A 58 -25.16 32.06 -1.80
N GLN A 59 -26.39 32.06 -1.25
CA GLN A 59 -27.13 30.82 -1.08
C GLN A 59 -27.43 30.15 -2.44
N GLN A 60 -27.66 30.97 -3.49
CA GLN A 60 -27.88 30.52 -4.86
C GLN A 60 -26.65 29.83 -5.49
N GLU A 61 -25.42 30.22 -5.14
CA GLU A 61 -24.20 29.51 -5.58
C GLU A 61 -24.09 28.12 -4.95
N ARG A 62 -24.58 27.94 -3.72
CA ARG A 62 -24.63 26.62 -3.08
C ARG A 62 -25.73 25.75 -3.65
N GLU A 63 -26.91 26.32 -3.85
CA GLU A 63 -28.05 25.64 -4.45
C GLU A 63 -27.76 25.21 -5.91
N SER A 64 -27.08 26.04 -6.71
CA SER A 64 -26.64 25.65 -8.06
C SER A 64 -25.51 24.61 -8.06
N LEU A 65 -24.58 24.63 -7.09
CA LEU A 65 -23.64 23.52 -6.91
C LEU A 65 -24.35 22.22 -6.52
N GLU A 66 -25.34 22.26 -5.62
CA GLU A 66 -26.10 21.08 -5.22
C GLU A 66 -26.92 20.48 -6.37
N VAL A 67 -27.58 21.31 -7.18
CA VAL A 67 -28.28 20.85 -8.38
C VAL A 67 -27.30 20.15 -9.33
N ARG A 68 -26.16 20.79 -9.62
CA ARG A 68 -25.15 20.25 -10.54
C ARG A 68 -24.44 19.00 -10.01
N MET A 69 -24.34 18.84 -8.69
CA MET A 69 -23.90 17.57 -8.09
C MET A 69 -24.92 16.46 -8.28
N ARG A 70 -26.23 16.73 -8.12
CA ARG A 70 -27.30 15.73 -8.34
C ARG A 70 -27.38 15.30 -9.80
N GLU A 71 -27.18 16.21 -10.74
CA GLU A 71 -27.06 15.91 -12.18
C GLU A 71 -25.92 14.91 -12.44
N VAL A 72 -24.71 15.22 -11.94
CA VAL A 72 -23.53 14.34 -12.08
C VAL A 72 -23.71 12.99 -11.35
N GLU A 73 -24.42 12.95 -10.22
CA GLU A 73 -24.72 11.70 -9.52
C GLU A 73 -25.68 10.79 -10.32
N GLU A 74 -26.72 11.34 -10.96
CA GLU A 74 -27.65 10.56 -11.78
C GLU A 74 -27.02 10.18 -13.14
N GLU A 75 -26.18 11.02 -13.75
CA GLU A 75 -25.34 10.63 -14.91
C GLU A 75 -24.45 9.41 -14.57
N ASN A 76 -23.76 9.45 -13.43
CA ASN A 76 -22.96 8.31 -12.94
C ASN A 76 -23.81 7.06 -12.68
N ARG A 77 -25.07 7.23 -12.25
CA ARG A 77 -26.01 6.13 -12.03
C ARG A 77 -26.51 5.52 -13.35
N VAL A 78 -26.74 6.33 -14.37
CA VAL A 78 -27.08 5.89 -15.74
C VAL A 78 -25.89 5.15 -16.37
N LEU A 79 -24.67 5.70 -16.27
CA LEU A 79 -23.44 5.04 -16.75
C LEU A 79 -23.22 3.68 -16.07
N ARG A 80 -23.46 3.56 -14.75
CA ARG A 80 -23.40 2.28 -14.04
C ARG A 80 -24.45 1.26 -14.52
N LYS A 81 -25.68 1.71 -14.81
CA LYS A 81 -26.70 0.86 -15.45
C LYS A 81 -26.25 0.40 -16.84
N GLN A 82 -25.73 1.31 -17.68
CA GLN A 82 -25.23 0.98 -19.02
C GLN A 82 -24.08 -0.03 -18.97
N LEU A 83 -23.12 0.12 -18.04
CA LEU A 83 -22.07 -0.89 -17.82
C LEU A 83 -22.65 -2.26 -17.42
N SER A 84 -23.62 -2.30 -16.52
CA SER A 84 -24.25 -3.58 -16.12
C SER A 84 -25.00 -4.25 -17.27
N LEU A 85 -25.65 -3.47 -18.14
CA LEU A 85 -26.34 -3.97 -19.33
C LEU A 85 -25.35 -4.46 -20.40
N ALA A 86 -24.22 -3.77 -20.59
CA ALA A 86 -23.14 -4.23 -21.47
C ALA A 86 -22.53 -5.56 -20.97
N GLN A 87 -22.27 -5.67 -19.65
CA GLN A 87 -21.76 -6.92 -19.05
C GLN A 87 -22.78 -8.07 -19.09
N SER A 88 -24.08 -7.79 -19.20
CA SER A 88 -25.12 -8.81 -19.37
C SER A 88 -25.23 -9.39 -20.79
N ARG A 89 -24.51 -8.82 -21.78
CA ARG A 89 -24.53 -9.25 -23.18
C ARG A 89 -23.18 -9.80 -23.63
N SER A 90 -22.92 -11.06 -23.29
CA SER A 90 -21.95 -11.92 -23.98
C SER A 90 -22.63 -13.24 -24.35
N PRO A 91 -22.44 -13.79 -25.57
CA PRO A 91 -23.36 -14.82 -26.08
C PRO A 91 -23.09 -16.21 -25.48
N LEU A 92 -24.16 -16.86 -25.00
CA LEU A 92 -24.17 -18.31 -24.79
C LEU A 92 -24.39 -19.02 -26.13
N HIS A 93 -23.60 -20.05 -26.42
CA HIS A 93 -23.79 -20.90 -27.59
C HIS A 93 -25.08 -21.72 -27.48
N HIS A 94 -25.96 -21.63 -28.48
CA HIS A 94 -26.93 -22.68 -28.79
C HIS A 94 -27.10 -22.85 -30.30
N ARG A 95 -27.34 -24.10 -30.72
CA ARG A 95 -27.61 -24.47 -32.13
C ARG A 95 -29.02 -24.02 -32.54
N GLY A 96 -29.16 -23.49 -33.76
CA GLY A 96 -30.45 -23.23 -34.42
C GLY A 96 -30.24 -22.87 -35.90
N ASN A 97 -31.10 -23.37 -36.79
CA ASN A 97 -31.00 -23.18 -38.25
C ASN A 97 -31.95 -22.07 -38.74
N HIS A 98 -31.67 -21.56 -39.96
CA HIS A 98 -32.56 -20.75 -40.83
C HIS A 98 -32.84 -19.29 -40.39
N SER A 99 -33.15 -18.32 -41.28
CA SER A 99 -32.90 -18.19 -42.73
C SER A 99 -33.26 -16.76 -43.22
N LYS A 100 -32.32 -16.07 -43.90
CA LYS A 100 -32.53 -14.82 -44.70
C LYS A 100 -33.03 -13.59 -43.86
N THR A 101 -33.07 -12.33 -44.32
CA THR A 101 -33.03 -11.73 -45.68
C THR A 101 -32.56 -10.25 -45.64
N PHE A 102 -31.83 -9.77 -46.66
CA PHE A 102 -31.69 -8.35 -47.13
C PHE A 102 -31.05 -7.27 -46.21
N SER A 103 -30.41 -6.18 -46.68
CA SER A 103 -29.75 -5.83 -47.98
C SER A 103 -29.14 -4.39 -47.95
N MET A 104 -28.33 -4.04 -48.97
CA MET A 104 -27.78 -2.70 -49.33
C MET A 104 -26.57 -2.24 -48.47
N GLU A 105 -25.33 -2.08 -49.00
CA GLU A 105 -24.77 -1.22 -50.08
C GLU A 105 -24.38 0.19 -49.56
N GLU A 106 -23.32 0.87 -50.02
CA GLU A 106 -22.39 0.72 -51.18
C GLU A 106 -20.92 0.48 -50.68
N GLY A 107 -19.92 -0.05 -51.40
CA GLY A 107 -19.25 0.38 -52.65
C GLY A 107 -17.74 0.66 -52.35
N THR A 108 -16.72 0.46 -53.19
CA THR A 108 -16.60 0.01 -54.60
C THR A 108 -15.18 -0.56 -54.90
N GLY A 109 -15.07 -1.66 -55.66
CA GLY A 109 -13.91 -2.02 -56.52
C GLY A 109 -12.56 -2.45 -55.87
N ASP A 110 -11.74 -3.30 -56.49
CA ASP A 110 -11.99 -4.14 -57.68
C ASP A 110 -10.96 -5.29 -57.84
N SER A 111 -11.24 -6.23 -58.76
CA SER A 111 -10.34 -7.26 -59.33
C SER A 111 -9.87 -8.45 -58.47
N GLU A 112 -10.75 -9.43 -58.26
CA GLU A 112 -10.33 -10.84 -58.27
C GLU A 112 -10.36 -11.38 -59.72
N SER A 113 -9.24 -11.86 -60.25
CA SER A 113 -9.23 -12.99 -61.19
C SER A 113 -7.82 -13.51 -61.51
N LEU A 114 -7.45 -14.67 -60.98
CA LEU A 114 -6.78 -15.71 -61.77
C LEU A 114 -6.83 -17.09 -61.08
N ARG A 115 -7.28 -18.11 -61.81
CA ARG A 115 -7.07 -19.56 -61.58
C ARG A 115 -7.54 -20.13 -60.23
N ALA A 116 -8.82 -20.49 -60.19
CA ALA A 116 -9.16 -21.80 -59.64
C ALA A 116 -8.57 -22.91 -60.54
N GLY A 117 -8.10 -24.02 -59.94
CA GLY A 117 -7.74 -25.24 -60.69
C GLY A 117 -6.38 -25.86 -60.37
N ILE A 118 -6.31 -26.62 -59.27
CA ILE A 118 -5.68 -27.95 -59.17
C ILE A 118 -6.21 -28.60 -57.87
N VAL A 119 -6.38 -29.92 -57.88
CA VAL A 119 -6.99 -30.70 -56.78
C VAL A 119 -5.92 -31.35 -55.91
N ALA A 120 -6.25 -31.57 -54.63
CA ALA A 120 -5.49 -32.27 -53.58
C ALA A 120 -4.25 -31.54 -53.02
N GLY A 121 -4.30 -31.25 -51.72
CA GLY A 121 -3.17 -30.72 -50.94
C GLY A 121 -3.60 -30.12 -49.61
N ASN A 122 -3.28 -30.81 -48.51
CA ASN A 122 -3.30 -30.36 -47.11
C ASN A 122 -4.50 -29.53 -46.63
N SER A 123 -5.41 -30.21 -45.91
CA SER A 123 -6.16 -29.56 -44.83
C SER A 123 -5.18 -28.96 -43.82
N SER A 124 -5.17 -27.64 -43.68
CA SER A 124 -4.34 -26.96 -42.70
C SER A 124 -4.87 -27.21 -41.28
N GLU A 125 -4.20 -28.09 -40.54
CA GLU A 125 -4.40 -28.20 -39.10
C GLU A 125 -4.04 -26.85 -38.44
N CYS A 126 -5.07 -26.06 -38.13
CA CYS A 126 -4.93 -24.93 -37.21
C CYS A 126 -4.73 -25.51 -35.80
N GLY A 127 -3.49 -25.93 -35.52
CA GLY A 127 -3.15 -26.76 -34.39
C GLY A 127 -3.62 -26.15 -33.07
N GLN A 128 -4.66 -26.76 -32.49
CA GLN A 128 -5.18 -26.37 -31.18
C GLN A 128 -4.05 -26.49 -30.16
N GLN A 129 -3.65 -25.37 -29.55
CA GLN A 129 -2.73 -25.44 -28.43
C GLN A 129 -3.44 -26.16 -27.28
N PRO A 130 -2.76 -27.09 -26.56
CA PRO A 130 -3.39 -27.83 -25.47
C PRO A 130 -3.84 -26.84 -24.40
N ALA A 131 -5.16 -26.70 -24.27
CA ALA A 131 -5.76 -25.84 -23.26
C ALA A 131 -5.52 -26.42 -21.87
N VAL A 132 -5.22 -25.55 -20.91
CA VAL A 132 -5.21 -25.92 -19.48
C VAL A 132 -6.65 -26.23 -19.08
N GLU A 133 -6.88 -27.32 -18.34
CA GLU A 133 -8.23 -27.62 -17.86
C GLU A 133 -8.69 -26.53 -16.89
N LYS A 134 -9.95 -26.10 -16.98
CA LYS A 134 -10.50 -24.93 -16.26
C LYS A 134 -10.20 -24.93 -14.74
N CYS A 135 -10.17 -26.12 -14.14
CA CYS A 135 -9.97 -26.31 -12.70
C CYS A 135 -8.61 -26.95 -12.36
N GLU A 136 -7.71 -27.09 -13.33
CA GLU A 136 -6.31 -27.40 -13.03
C GLU A 136 -5.69 -26.23 -12.25
N THR A 137 -5.03 -26.53 -11.13
CA THR A 137 -4.38 -25.52 -10.28
C THR A 137 -3.00 -25.18 -10.84
N ILE A 138 -2.78 -23.90 -11.15
CA ILE A 138 -1.49 -23.40 -11.62
C ILE A 138 -0.61 -23.07 -10.41
N HIS A 139 0.53 -23.74 -10.29
CA HIS A 139 1.48 -23.51 -9.20
C HIS A 139 2.53 -22.47 -9.58
N VAL A 140 2.70 -21.46 -8.74
CA VAL A 140 3.59 -20.31 -8.94
C VAL A 140 4.54 -20.18 -7.76
N ALA A 141 5.86 -20.30 -7.97
CA ALA A 141 6.87 -20.10 -6.94
C ALA A 141 7.51 -18.71 -7.02
N ILE A 142 7.70 -18.06 -5.88
CA ILE A 142 8.31 -16.72 -5.77
C ILE A 142 9.25 -16.70 -4.56
N VAL A 143 10.42 -16.08 -4.70
CA VAL A 143 11.28 -15.72 -3.57
C VAL A 143 11.05 -14.25 -3.25
N CYS A 144 10.62 -13.94 -2.03
CA CYS A 144 10.27 -12.57 -1.63
C CYS A 144 10.72 -12.30 -0.18
N ALA A 145 11.68 -11.40 0.03
CA ALA A 145 12.20 -11.06 1.35
C ALA A 145 12.30 -9.55 1.58
N GLY A 146 11.95 -9.12 2.78
CA GLY A 146 11.99 -7.72 3.20
C GLY A 146 10.96 -6.80 2.53
N TYR A 147 10.88 -5.56 3.03
CA TYR A 147 9.82 -4.61 2.69
C TYR A 147 9.73 -4.22 1.20
N ASN A 148 10.84 -4.20 0.46
CA ASN A 148 10.83 -3.77 -0.95
C ASN A 148 10.29 -4.85 -1.88
N ALA A 149 10.81 -6.08 -1.79
CA ALA A 149 10.27 -7.21 -2.56
C ALA A 149 8.79 -7.46 -2.22
N SER A 150 8.42 -7.30 -0.95
CA SER A 150 7.04 -7.39 -0.46
C SER A 150 6.10 -6.32 -1.02
N ARG A 151 6.61 -5.25 -1.62
CA ARG A 151 5.82 -4.22 -2.33
C ARG A 151 5.76 -4.50 -3.83
N ASP A 152 6.89 -4.88 -4.44
CA ASP A 152 6.95 -5.16 -5.88
C ASP A 152 6.07 -6.37 -6.23
N VAL A 153 6.09 -7.42 -5.40
CA VAL A 153 5.29 -8.65 -5.58
C VAL A 153 3.77 -8.40 -5.53
N VAL A 154 3.31 -7.32 -4.88
CA VAL A 154 1.88 -6.93 -4.88
C VAL A 154 1.42 -6.61 -6.29
N THR A 155 2.23 -5.85 -7.05
CA THR A 155 1.93 -5.49 -8.44
C THR A 155 1.93 -6.73 -9.34
N LEU A 156 2.91 -7.62 -9.16
CA LEU A 156 2.94 -8.92 -9.85
C LEU A 156 1.65 -9.71 -9.59
N VAL A 157 1.33 -9.97 -8.32
CA VAL A 157 0.18 -10.81 -7.97
C VAL A 157 -1.13 -10.18 -8.45
N LYS A 158 -1.32 -8.87 -8.34
CA LYS A 158 -2.48 -8.17 -8.93
C LYS A 158 -2.57 -8.39 -10.45
N SER A 159 -1.47 -8.27 -11.19
CA SER A 159 -1.47 -8.50 -12.64
C SER A 159 -1.85 -9.93 -13.03
N VAL A 160 -1.34 -10.94 -12.30
CA VAL A 160 -1.71 -12.35 -12.50
C VAL A 160 -3.17 -12.61 -12.12
N LEU A 161 -3.63 -12.10 -10.97
CA LEU A 161 -5.00 -12.27 -10.48
C LEU A 161 -6.06 -11.55 -11.33
N PHE A 162 -5.67 -10.52 -12.09
CA PHE A 162 -6.54 -9.82 -13.04
C PHE A 162 -6.76 -10.62 -14.33
N HIS A 163 -5.73 -11.33 -14.83
CA HIS A 163 -5.79 -12.05 -16.10
C HIS A 163 -6.17 -13.54 -16.00
N ARG A 164 -6.03 -14.16 -14.82
CA ARG A 164 -6.24 -15.61 -14.59
C ARG A 164 -7.62 -16.13 -15.03
N ARG A 165 -7.67 -17.40 -15.44
CA ARG A 165 -8.92 -18.19 -15.62
C ARG A 165 -8.93 -19.51 -14.85
N ASN A 166 -7.88 -19.76 -14.07
CA ASN A 166 -7.61 -21.00 -13.33
C ASN A 166 -7.38 -20.74 -11.84
N PRO A 167 -7.64 -21.74 -10.96
CA PRO A 167 -7.17 -21.72 -9.58
C PRO A 167 -5.64 -21.55 -9.51
N LEU A 168 -5.16 -20.78 -8.53
CA LEU A 168 -3.72 -20.52 -8.35
C LEU A 168 -3.25 -21.00 -6.98
N HIS A 169 -2.03 -21.55 -6.94
CA HIS A 169 -1.34 -21.84 -5.68
C HIS A 169 0.04 -21.17 -5.68
N PHE A 170 0.18 -20.14 -4.86
CA PHE A 170 1.45 -19.43 -4.65
C PHE A 170 2.30 -20.15 -3.60
N HIS A 171 3.55 -20.44 -3.95
CA HIS A 171 4.58 -21.00 -3.08
C HIS A 171 5.63 -19.92 -2.78
N LEU A 172 5.66 -19.41 -1.56
CA LEU A 172 6.44 -18.22 -1.22
C LEU A 172 7.62 -18.59 -0.30
N ILE A 173 8.84 -18.55 -0.82
CA ILE A 173 10.05 -18.51 0.03
C ILE A 173 10.16 -17.09 0.58
N ALA A 174 10.01 -16.94 1.89
CA ALA A 174 9.85 -15.63 2.53
C ALA A 174 10.61 -15.51 3.85
N ASP A 175 11.16 -14.33 4.12
CA ASP A 175 11.62 -13.96 5.46
C ASP A 175 10.43 -13.60 6.36
N ALA A 176 10.65 -13.48 7.68
CA ALA A 176 9.58 -13.19 8.63
C ALA A 176 8.81 -11.89 8.29
N ILE A 177 9.48 -10.90 7.71
CA ILE A 177 8.89 -9.62 7.29
C ILE A 177 7.93 -9.83 6.11
N ALA A 178 8.39 -10.46 5.03
CA ALA A 178 7.57 -10.73 3.86
C ALA A 178 6.43 -11.70 4.17
N LYS A 179 6.68 -12.72 4.99
CA LYS A 179 5.66 -13.67 5.48
C LYS A 179 4.54 -12.94 6.23
N GLN A 180 4.86 -12.01 7.14
CA GLN A 180 3.87 -11.21 7.86
C GLN A 180 3.06 -10.30 6.92
N ILE A 181 3.72 -9.58 6.00
CA ILE A 181 3.08 -8.67 5.05
C ILE A 181 2.14 -9.44 4.12
N LEU A 182 2.64 -10.49 3.47
CA LEU A 182 1.91 -11.22 2.44
C LEU A 182 0.81 -12.11 3.03
N ALA A 183 1.00 -12.71 4.20
CA ALA A 183 -0.09 -13.42 4.88
C ALA A 183 -1.25 -12.45 5.20
N THR A 184 -0.94 -11.26 5.72
CA THR A 184 -1.95 -10.22 5.97
C THR A 184 -2.64 -9.76 4.68
N LEU A 185 -1.89 -9.54 3.61
CA LEU A 185 -2.38 -9.15 2.29
C LEU A 185 -3.37 -10.18 1.71
N PHE A 186 -2.95 -11.44 1.57
CA PHE A 186 -3.80 -12.49 1.00
C PHE A 186 -5.01 -12.81 1.89
N GLN A 187 -4.84 -12.81 3.22
CA GLN A 187 -5.95 -13.01 4.17
C GLN A 187 -6.99 -11.88 4.07
N THR A 188 -6.58 -10.63 3.88
CA THR A 188 -7.52 -9.49 3.78
C THR A 188 -8.07 -9.28 2.37
N TRP A 189 -7.36 -9.72 1.33
CA TRP A 189 -7.90 -9.79 -0.01
C TRP A 189 -8.96 -10.88 -0.17
N MET A 190 -8.89 -12.02 0.53
CA MET A 190 -9.90 -13.10 0.49
C MET A 190 -10.25 -13.54 -0.95
N VAL A 191 -9.23 -13.78 -1.77
CA VAL A 191 -9.39 -14.04 -3.21
C VAL A 191 -9.89 -15.48 -3.46
N PRO A 192 -11.05 -15.69 -4.14
CA PRO A 192 -11.54 -17.04 -4.45
C PRO A 192 -10.56 -17.83 -5.31
N ALA A 193 -10.47 -19.14 -5.07
CA ALA A 193 -9.58 -20.08 -5.78
C ALA A 193 -8.09 -19.66 -5.77
N VAL A 194 -7.61 -19.14 -4.63
CA VAL A 194 -6.17 -18.89 -4.39
C VAL A 194 -5.73 -19.57 -3.10
N ARG A 195 -4.66 -20.37 -3.17
CA ARG A 195 -3.94 -20.92 -2.02
C ARG A 195 -2.54 -20.31 -1.93
N ILE A 196 -2.01 -20.19 -0.71
CA ILE A 196 -0.67 -19.66 -0.43
C ILE A 196 0.01 -20.54 0.62
N ASP A 197 1.13 -21.17 0.27
CA ASP A 197 1.98 -21.91 1.21
C ASP A 197 3.32 -21.15 1.37
N PHE A 198 3.77 -20.96 2.62
CA PHE A 198 4.98 -20.21 2.96
C PHE A 198 6.12 -21.14 3.41
N TYR A 199 7.32 -20.87 2.91
CA TYR A 199 8.56 -21.61 3.20
C TYR A 199 9.57 -20.62 3.79
N ASP A 200 10.22 -20.97 4.90
CA ASP A 200 11.03 -20.00 5.64
C ASP A 200 12.41 -19.78 4.99
N ALA A 201 12.71 -18.53 4.65
CA ALA A 201 13.96 -18.19 3.97
C ALA A 201 15.19 -18.31 4.88
N ASP A 202 15.03 -18.19 6.21
CA ASP A 202 16.15 -18.35 7.15
C ASP A 202 16.52 -19.82 7.38
N GLU A 203 15.57 -20.75 7.31
CA GLU A 203 15.83 -22.20 7.33
C GLU A 203 16.64 -22.65 6.10
N LEU A 204 16.28 -22.14 4.91
CA LEU A 204 16.91 -22.47 3.62
C LEU A 204 18.27 -21.77 3.39
N LYS A 205 18.64 -20.83 4.26
CA LYS A 205 19.80 -19.94 4.12
C LYS A 205 21.13 -20.69 4.00
N SER A 206 21.29 -21.72 4.82
CA SER A 206 22.51 -22.55 4.91
C SER A 206 22.84 -23.30 3.62
N GLU A 207 21.81 -23.62 2.82
CA GLU A 207 21.92 -24.39 1.59
C GLU A 207 22.69 -23.66 0.48
N VAL A 208 22.69 -22.31 0.54
CA VAL A 208 23.25 -21.41 -0.48
C VAL A 208 24.25 -20.37 0.09
N SER A 209 24.35 -20.20 1.40
CA SER A 209 25.22 -19.17 2.03
C SER A 209 26.72 -19.36 1.79
N TRP A 210 27.14 -20.55 1.35
CA TRP A 210 28.52 -20.86 0.99
C TRP A 210 28.92 -20.30 -0.39
N ILE A 211 27.97 -19.85 -1.20
CA ILE A 211 28.19 -19.29 -2.54
C ILE A 211 28.49 -17.77 -2.41
N PRO A 212 29.70 -17.29 -2.71
CA PRO A 212 29.99 -15.87 -2.68
C PRO A 212 29.21 -15.15 -3.78
N ASN A 213 28.42 -14.13 -3.44
CA ASN A 213 27.52 -13.45 -4.38
C ASN A 213 27.66 -11.92 -4.31
N LYS A 214 27.65 -11.27 -5.47
CA LYS A 214 27.70 -9.81 -5.64
C LYS A 214 26.37 -9.20 -6.09
N HIS A 215 25.34 -10.01 -6.33
CA HIS A 215 24.03 -9.53 -6.80
C HIS A 215 23.31 -8.68 -5.73
N TYR A 216 22.55 -7.67 -6.16
CA TYR A 216 21.92 -6.70 -5.25
C TYR A 216 20.84 -7.32 -4.34
N SER A 217 20.20 -8.42 -4.77
CA SER A 217 19.25 -9.20 -3.93
C SER A 217 19.93 -10.05 -2.85
N GLY A 218 21.26 -10.03 -2.75
CA GLY A 218 22.04 -10.79 -1.78
C GLY A 218 21.78 -12.29 -1.85
N ILE A 219 21.69 -12.94 -0.68
CA ILE A 219 21.47 -14.38 -0.56
C ILE A 219 20.12 -14.86 -1.12
N TYR A 220 19.07 -14.02 -1.05
CA TYR A 220 17.74 -14.36 -1.55
C TYR A 220 17.75 -14.61 -3.07
N GLY A 221 18.62 -13.91 -3.81
CA GLY A 221 18.82 -14.14 -5.25
C GLY A 221 19.35 -15.54 -5.61
N LEU A 222 19.83 -16.33 -4.63
CA LEU A 222 20.27 -17.72 -4.85
C LEU A 222 19.17 -18.75 -4.54
N MET A 223 18.10 -18.38 -3.85
CA MET A 223 17.14 -19.35 -3.28
C MET A 223 16.27 -20.07 -4.32
N LYS A 224 16.24 -19.61 -5.59
CA LYS A 224 15.60 -20.37 -6.67
C LYS A 224 16.30 -21.72 -6.93
N LEU A 225 17.58 -21.86 -6.56
CA LEU A 225 18.35 -23.09 -6.71
C LEU A 225 17.82 -24.25 -5.83
N VAL A 226 17.20 -23.95 -4.68
CA VAL A 226 16.72 -24.97 -3.72
C VAL A 226 15.27 -25.38 -3.92
N LEU A 227 14.52 -24.75 -4.84
CA LEU A 227 13.09 -25.01 -5.06
C LEU A 227 12.74 -26.50 -5.28
N THR A 228 13.63 -27.30 -5.90
CA THR A 228 13.40 -28.74 -6.08
C THR A 228 13.39 -29.55 -4.78
N LYS A 229 14.04 -29.03 -3.73
CA LYS A 229 14.12 -29.57 -2.37
C LYS A 229 13.04 -28.96 -1.46
N THR A 230 12.80 -27.65 -1.60
CA THR A 230 11.85 -26.88 -0.78
C THR A 230 10.38 -27.19 -1.10
N LEU A 231 10.03 -27.30 -2.38
CA LEU A 231 8.63 -27.47 -2.79
C LEU A 231 8.16 -28.92 -2.59
N PRO A 232 6.84 -29.17 -2.41
CA PRO A 232 6.29 -30.47 -2.06
C PRO A 232 6.72 -31.59 -3.01
N SER A 233 7.03 -32.76 -2.48
CA SER A 233 7.61 -33.89 -3.23
C SER A 233 6.69 -34.43 -4.34
N ASN A 234 5.38 -34.29 -4.17
CA ASN A 234 4.34 -34.63 -5.13
C ASN A 234 4.07 -33.53 -6.18
N LEU A 235 4.58 -32.31 -6.01
CA LEU A 235 4.42 -31.26 -7.01
C LEU A 235 5.31 -31.53 -8.22
N GLU A 236 4.71 -31.79 -9.38
CA GLU A 236 5.43 -32.17 -10.60
C GLU A 236 6.01 -30.99 -11.38
N ARG A 237 5.26 -29.88 -11.48
CA ARG A 237 5.63 -28.71 -12.31
C ARG A 237 5.27 -27.38 -11.63
N VAL A 238 6.07 -26.34 -11.87
CA VAL A 238 5.88 -25.00 -11.27
C VAL A 238 6.43 -23.89 -12.18
N ILE A 239 5.74 -22.74 -12.24
CA ILE A 239 6.29 -21.51 -12.83
C ILE A 239 6.98 -20.72 -11.72
N VAL A 240 8.25 -20.35 -11.90
CA VAL A 240 9.00 -19.49 -10.98
C VAL A 240 9.06 -18.07 -11.54
N LEU A 241 8.79 -17.08 -10.70
CA LEU A 241 8.77 -15.66 -11.08
C LEU A 241 9.64 -14.82 -10.13
N ASP A 242 10.36 -13.83 -10.67
CA ASP A 242 10.92 -12.73 -9.87
C ASP A 242 9.82 -11.73 -9.45
N THR A 243 10.03 -11.00 -8.36
CA THR A 243 8.99 -10.13 -7.75
C THR A 243 8.66 -8.87 -8.56
N ASP A 244 9.51 -8.50 -9.51
CA ASP A 244 9.40 -7.31 -10.37
C ASP A 244 8.94 -7.65 -11.80
N ILE A 245 8.11 -8.70 -11.90
CA ILE A 245 7.42 -9.12 -13.11
C ILE A 245 6.03 -8.44 -13.20
N THR A 246 5.52 -8.22 -14.41
CA THR A 246 4.14 -7.76 -14.67
C THR A 246 3.54 -8.56 -15.82
N PHE A 247 2.40 -9.20 -15.59
CA PHE A 247 1.67 -9.95 -16.63
C PHE A 247 0.74 -9.03 -17.42
N ALA A 248 0.55 -9.37 -18.70
CA ALA A 248 -0.38 -8.72 -19.63
C ALA A 248 -1.37 -9.72 -20.28
N THR A 249 -1.27 -11.01 -19.95
CA THR A 249 -2.21 -12.07 -20.35
C THR A 249 -2.33 -13.15 -19.27
N ASP A 250 -3.18 -14.15 -19.50
CA ASP A 250 -3.43 -15.26 -18.58
C ASP A 250 -2.20 -16.16 -18.40
N ILE A 251 -1.85 -16.45 -17.15
CA ILE A 251 -0.75 -17.36 -16.80
C ILE A 251 -1.02 -18.81 -17.24
N ALA A 252 -2.27 -19.18 -17.51
CA ALA A 252 -2.63 -20.48 -18.13
C ALA A 252 -1.95 -20.69 -19.49
N GLU A 253 -1.80 -19.63 -20.31
CA GLU A 253 -1.09 -19.72 -21.59
C GLU A 253 0.40 -20.07 -21.43
N LEU A 254 1.02 -19.65 -20.31
CA LEU A 254 2.40 -19.99 -19.98
C LEU A 254 2.49 -21.42 -19.44
N TRP A 255 1.56 -21.81 -18.56
CA TRP A 255 1.47 -23.17 -18.00
C TRP A 255 1.29 -24.23 -19.10
N ALA A 256 0.49 -23.94 -20.13
CA ALA A 256 0.31 -24.79 -21.31
C ALA A 256 1.63 -25.11 -22.06
N VAL A 257 2.69 -24.30 -21.90
CA VAL A 257 3.98 -24.52 -22.57
C VAL A 257 4.71 -25.75 -22.04
N PHE A 258 4.42 -26.25 -20.82
CA PHE A 258 4.97 -27.51 -20.34
C PHE A 258 4.70 -28.70 -21.28
N HIS A 259 3.54 -28.72 -21.95
CA HIS A 259 3.18 -29.76 -22.92
C HIS A 259 4.03 -29.72 -24.22
N LYS A 260 4.85 -28.67 -24.41
CA LYS A 260 5.73 -28.51 -25.57
C LYS A 260 7.15 -29.02 -25.32
N PHE A 261 7.50 -29.36 -24.07
CA PHE A 261 8.79 -29.92 -23.69
C PHE A 261 8.93 -31.35 -24.24
N LYS A 262 10.08 -31.68 -24.84
CA LYS A 262 10.36 -32.99 -25.46
C LYS A 262 11.64 -33.61 -24.92
N GLY A 263 11.69 -34.93 -24.86
CA GLY A 263 12.85 -35.69 -24.38
C GLY A 263 13.27 -35.28 -22.95
N GLN A 264 14.54 -34.89 -22.81
CA GLN A 264 15.19 -34.51 -21.55
C GLN A 264 14.99 -33.03 -21.15
N GLN A 265 14.14 -32.28 -21.86
CA GLN A 265 13.82 -30.91 -21.46
C GLN A 265 13.08 -30.87 -20.12
N VAL A 266 13.58 -30.02 -19.21
CA VAL A 266 13.13 -29.86 -17.82
C VAL A 266 13.12 -28.41 -17.33
N LEU A 267 13.81 -27.51 -18.04
CA LEU A 267 13.81 -26.06 -17.80
C LEU A 267 13.19 -25.33 -19.01
N GLY A 268 12.19 -24.47 -18.78
CA GLY A 268 11.73 -23.51 -19.78
C GLY A 268 12.23 -22.12 -19.44
N LEU A 269 13.00 -21.50 -20.33
CA LEU A 269 13.71 -20.23 -20.08
C LEU A 269 13.75 -19.34 -21.34
N VAL A 270 13.73 -18.02 -21.16
CA VAL A 270 13.92 -17.02 -22.23
C VAL A 270 15.40 -16.61 -22.33
N GLU A 271 15.92 -16.43 -23.55
CA GLU A 271 17.29 -15.91 -23.77
C GLU A 271 17.46 -14.55 -23.07
N ASN A 272 18.58 -14.35 -22.38
CA ASN A 272 18.93 -13.07 -21.78
C ASN A 272 19.17 -12.02 -22.89
N GLN A 273 18.39 -10.94 -22.86
CA GLN A 273 18.28 -9.96 -23.95
C GLN A 273 19.44 -8.95 -23.99
N SER A 274 20.53 -9.19 -23.27
CA SER A 274 21.75 -8.38 -23.27
C SER A 274 22.96 -9.23 -23.65
N ASP A 275 24.03 -8.61 -24.14
CA ASP A 275 25.26 -9.32 -24.50
C ASP A 275 26.17 -9.59 -23.27
N TRP A 276 25.57 -9.76 -22.08
CA TRP A 276 26.26 -10.01 -20.80
C TRP A 276 27.14 -11.25 -20.86
N TYR A 277 26.55 -12.42 -21.10
CA TYR A 277 27.29 -13.69 -21.13
C TYR A 277 28.19 -13.85 -22.37
N LEU A 278 28.13 -12.93 -23.33
CA LEU A 278 29.10 -12.84 -24.42
C LEU A 278 30.39 -12.09 -24.02
N GLY A 279 30.43 -11.46 -22.84
CA GLY A 279 31.60 -10.71 -22.35
C GLY A 279 31.82 -9.34 -23.02
N ASN A 280 30.92 -8.92 -23.91
CA ASN A 280 31.14 -7.79 -24.81
C ASN A 280 30.70 -6.42 -24.27
N LEU A 281 30.10 -6.35 -23.08
CA LEU A 281 29.53 -5.12 -22.52
C LEU A 281 30.58 -4.06 -22.11
N TRP A 282 31.76 -4.47 -21.61
CA TRP A 282 32.85 -3.54 -21.27
C TRP A 282 34.21 -4.25 -21.24
N LYS A 283 35.28 -3.45 -21.31
CA LYS A 283 36.67 -3.93 -21.26
C LYS A 283 36.93 -4.72 -19.97
N ASN A 284 37.47 -5.93 -20.10
CA ASN A 284 37.71 -6.89 -19.02
C ASN A 284 36.44 -7.52 -18.39
N HIS A 285 35.26 -7.42 -19.01
CA HIS A 285 34.10 -8.20 -18.54
C HIS A 285 34.39 -9.71 -18.71
N ARG A 286 34.35 -10.46 -17.61
CA ARG A 286 34.39 -11.92 -17.60
C ARG A 286 33.08 -12.43 -17.00
N PRO A 287 32.10 -12.84 -17.81
CA PRO A 287 30.85 -13.41 -17.32
C PRO A 287 31.07 -14.87 -16.88
N TRP A 288 30.10 -15.41 -16.15
CA TRP A 288 30.02 -16.85 -15.88
C TRP A 288 29.79 -17.66 -17.17
N PRO A 289 30.04 -18.97 -17.18
CA PRO A 289 29.82 -19.78 -18.37
C PRO A 289 28.32 -19.85 -18.74
N ALA A 290 27.99 -19.55 -20.00
CA ALA A 290 26.64 -19.77 -20.54
C ALA A 290 26.68 -20.35 -21.96
N LEU A 291 25.49 -20.69 -22.49
CA LEU A 291 25.24 -20.98 -23.91
C LEU A 291 24.74 -19.71 -24.61
N GLY A 292 25.42 -19.25 -25.67
CA GLY A 292 25.01 -18.04 -26.40
C GLY A 292 24.99 -16.80 -25.49
N ARG A 293 23.89 -16.02 -25.51
CA ARG A 293 23.68 -14.92 -24.55
C ARG A 293 23.29 -15.39 -23.15
N GLY A 294 23.16 -16.69 -22.90
CA GLY A 294 22.58 -17.24 -21.70
C GLY A 294 21.08 -17.00 -21.58
N TYR A 295 20.52 -17.39 -20.45
CA TYR A 295 19.09 -17.35 -20.14
C TYR A 295 18.83 -16.49 -18.89
N ASN A 296 17.66 -15.83 -18.83
CA ASN A 296 17.27 -15.02 -17.66
C ASN A 296 16.32 -15.80 -16.72
N THR A 297 16.60 -15.75 -15.42
CA THR A 297 15.88 -16.52 -14.36
C THR A 297 14.63 -15.83 -13.79
N GLY A 298 14.15 -14.73 -14.38
CA GLY A 298 12.94 -14.04 -13.90
C GLY A 298 11.62 -14.68 -14.28
N VAL A 299 11.64 -15.59 -15.27
CA VAL A 299 10.53 -16.48 -15.62
C VAL A 299 11.13 -17.85 -15.94
N ILE A 300 10.84 -18.84 -15.10
CA ILE A 300 11.33 -20.21 -15.26
C ILE A 300 10.16 -21.19 -15.23
N LEU A 301 10.12 -22.15 -16.15
CA LEU A 301 9.27 -23.33 -16.05
C LEU A 301 10.12 -24.50 -15.55
N LEU A 302 9.80 -25.07 -14.39
CA LEU A 302 10.50 -26.22 -13.82
C LEU A 302 9.62 -27.48 -13.86
N LEU A 303 10.13 -28.55 -14.47
CA LEU A 303 9.62 -29.92 -14.25
C LEU A 303 10.33 -30.53 -13.04
N LEU A 304 9.79 -30.27 -11.85
CA LEU A 304 10.36 -30.67 -10.56
C LEU A 304 10.52 -32.18 -10.42
N ASP A 305 9.58 -32.98 -10.94
CA ASP A 305 9.66 -34.45 -10.86
C ASP A 305 10.92 -34.97 -11.59
N LYS A 306 11.17 -34.49 -12.82
CA LYS A 306 12.34 -34.85 -13.62
C LYS A 306 13.62 -34.26 -13.04
N LEU A 307 13.60 -33.00 -12.58
CA LEU A 307 14.75 -32.37 -11.94
C LEU A 307 15.20 -33.13 -10.68
N ARG A 308 14.26 -33.61 -9.85
CA ARG A 308 14.54 -34.49 -8.72
C ARG A 308 15.13 -35.83 -9.17
N LYS A 309 14.52 -36.50 -10.16
CA LYS A 309 15.02 -37.77 -10.76
C LYS A 309 16.44 -37.61 -11.34
N MET A 310 16.76 -36.44 -11.91
CA MET A 310 18.07 -36.10 -12.48
C MET A 310 19.08 -35.53 -11.45
N LYS A 311 18.73 -35.54 -10.16
CA LYS A 311 19.56 -35.00 -9.05
C LYS A 311 20.02 -33.54 -9.27
N TRP A 312 19.10 -32.67 -9.68
CA TRP A 312 19.37 -31.25 -9.94
C TRP A 312 20.19 -30.55 -8.85
N GLU A 313 19.90 -30.82 -7.57
CA GLU A 313 20.66 -30.26 -6.43
C GLU A 313 22.17 -30.61 -6.50
N GLN A 314 22.49 -31.88 -6.74
CA GLN A 314 23.88 -32.33 -6.90
C GLN A 314 24.52 -31.71 -8.15
N MET A 315 23.77 -31.61 -9.25
CA MET A 315 24.24 -31.07 -10.53
C MET A 315 24.62 -29.58 -10.43
N TRP A 316 23.80 -28.75 -9.78
CA TRP A 316 24.10 -27.33 -9.63
C TRP A 316 25.18 -27.07 -8.57
N ARG A 317 25.21 -27.82 -7.44
CA ARG A 317 26.26 -27.67 -6.42
C ARG A 317 27.65 -27.92 -6.99
N LEU A 318 27.87 -29.09 -7.60
CA LEU A 318 29.15 -29.46 -8.23
C LEU A 318 29.57 -28.48 -9.34
N THR A 319 28.60 -27.90 -10.05
CA THR A 319 28.86 -26.88 -11.07
C THR A 319 29.30 -25.56 -10.44
N ALA A 320 28.59 -25.07 -9.41
CA ALA A 320 28.94 -23.85 -8.71
C ALA A 320 30.31 -23.96 -8.02
N GLU A 321 30.60 -25.07 -7.35
CA GLU A 321 31.91 -25.38 -6.75
C GLU A 321 33.04 -25.29 -7.79
N ARG A 322 32.87 -25.93 -8.96
CA ARG A 322 33.89 -25.90 -10.03
C ARG A 322 34.10 -24.50 -10.61
N GLU A 323 33.03 -23.79 -10.95
CA GLU A 323 33.18 -22.45 -11.56
C GLU A 323 33.74 -21.43 -10.56
N LEU A 324 33.38 -21.52 -9.26
CA LEU A 324 33.87 -20.61 -8.22
C LEU A 324 35.40 -20.64 -8.06
N MET A 325 36.07 -21.77 -8.34
CA MET A 325 37.53 -21.85 -8.38
C MET A 325 38.18 -20.86 -9.36
N SER A 326 37.44 -20.38 -10.37
CA SER A 326 37.93 -19.42 -11.37
C SER A 326 37.21 -18.06 -11.32
N MET A 327 35.92 -18.05 -10.98
CA MET A 327 35.07 -16.85 -11.01
C MET A 327 35.01 -16.10 -9.68
N LEU A 328 35.42 -16.74 -8.57
CA LEU A 328 35.43 -16.25 -7.18
C LEU A 328 34.05 -15.89 -6.57
N SER A 329 33.04 -15.56 -7.38
CA SER A 329 31.70 -15.17 -6.93
C SER A 329 30.68 -15.17 -8.09
N THR A 330 29.40 -15.44 -7.81
CA THR A 330 28.31 -15.08 -8.73
C THR A 330 28.12 -13.57 -8.80
N SER A 331 27.75 -13.07 -9.97
CA SER A 331 27.40 -11.66 -10.23
C SER A 331 25.89 -11.47 -10.39
N LEU A 332 25.22 -12.42 -11.04
CA LEU A 332 23.76 -12.48 -11.26
C LEU A 332 23.13 -13.65 -10.49
N ALA A 333 23.67 -13.98 -9.32
CA ALA A 333 23.15 -14.97 -8.37
C ALA A 333 22.77 -16.33 -9.01
N ASP A 334 21.52 -16.77 -8.88
CA ASP A 334 21.01 -18.03 -9.44
C ASP A 334 21.29 -18.16 -10.95
N GLN A 335 21.13 -17.06 -11.69
CA GLN A 335 21.21 -17.02 -13.15
C GLN A 335 22.56 -17.49 -13.66
N ASP A 336 23.66 -17.14 -12.97
CA ASP A 336 25.01 -17.56 -13.33
C ASP A 336 25.20 -19.08 -13.18
N ILE A 337 24.63 -19.68 -12.14
CA ILE A 337 24.73 -21.12 -11.85
C ILE A 337 23.81 -21.92 -12.79
N PHE A 338 22.57 -21.47 -13.01
CA PHE A 338 21.67 -22.04 -14.03
C PHE A 338 22.36 -22.06 -15.41
N ASN A 339 22.95 -20.94 -15.83
CA ASN A 339 23.64 -20.86 -17.12
C ASN A 339 24.87 -21.78 -17.21
N ALA A 340 25.65 -21.91 -16.13
CA ALA A 340 26.81 -22.79 -16.11
C ALA A 340 26.40 -24.27 -16.25
N VAL A 341 25.31 -24.70 -15.60
CA VAL A 341 24.74 -26.05 -15.74
C VAL A 341 24.21 -26.27 -17.16
N ILE A 342 23.48 -25.29 -17.70
CA ILE A 342 22.90 -25.34 -19.06
C ILE A 342 24.00 -25.41 -20.13
N LYS A 343 25.13 -24.71 -19.96
CA LYS A 343 26.26 -24.78 -20.91
C LYS A 343 26.81 -26.21 -21.07
N GLN A 344 26.76 -27.01 -20.00
CA GLN A 344 27.20 -28.41 -19.99
C GLN A 344 26.10 -29.38 -20.39
N ASN A 345 24.83 -29.00 -20.19
CA ASN A 345 23.66 -29.84 -20.41
C ASN A 345 22.60 -29.09 -21.26
N PRO A 346 22.92 -28.68 -22.50
CA PRO A 346 22.05 -27.79 -23.28
C PRO A 346 20.69 -28.42 -23.65
N PHE A 347 20.62 -29.75 -23.67
CA PHE A 347 19.41 -30.53 -23.91
C PHE A 347 18.35 -30.41 -22.79
N LEU A 348 18.69 -29.85 -21.63
CA LEU A 348 17.74 -29.61 -20.53
C LEU A 348 16.75 -28.47 -20.82
N VAL A 349 17.03 -27.60 -21.79
CA VAL A 349 16.31 -26.33 -22.00
C VAL A 349 15.30 -26.42 -23.14
N TYR A 350 14.06 -26.01 -22.85
CA TYR A 350 13.10 -25.53 -23.81
C TYR A 350 13.19 -24.01 -23.89
N GLN A 351 13.64 -23.48 -25.03
CA GLN A 351 13.77 -22.03 -25.20
C GLN A 351 12.40 -21.38 -25.42
N LEU A 352 12.00 -20.54 -24.48
CA LEU A 352 10.75 -19.78 -24.53
C LEU A 352 10.89 -18.59 -25.51
N PRO A 353 9.85 -18.29 -26.31
CA PRO A 353 9.74 -17.03 -27.05
C PRO A 353 9.87 -15.81 -26.12
N CYS A 354 10.60 -14.77 -26.55
CA CYS A 354 11.06 -13.74 -25.61
C CYS A 354 9.99 -12.74 -25.14
N PHE A 355 8.78 -12.75 -25.71
CA PHE A 355 7.60 -12.07 -25.14
C PHE A 355 7.14 -12.63 -23.79
N TRP A 356 7.59 -13.84 -23.41
CA TRP A 356 7.35 -14.43 -22.10
C TRP A 356 8.27 -13.90 -20.98
N ASN A 357 9.24 -13.03 -21.30
CA ASN A 357 10.11 -12.37 -20.32
C ASN A 357 10.80 -11.18 -21.02
N VAL A 358 10.06 -10.10 -21.26
CA VAL A 358 10.57 -8.87 -21.93
C VAL A 358 11.39 -8.07 -20.91
N GLN A 359 12.71 -8.09 -21.05
CA GLN A 359 13.65 -7.63 -20.02
C GLN A 359 13.96 -6.13 -20.20
N LEU A 360 13.60 -5.32 -19.21
CA LEU A 360 13.76 -3.86 -19.25
C LEU A 360 14.97 -3.42 -18.40
N SER A 361 16.16 -3.37 -19.03
CA SER A 361 17.36 -2.80 -18.41
C SER A 361 18.22 -2.00 -19.40
N ASP A 362 19.23 -1.31 -18.87
CA ASP A 362 20.23 -0.67 -19.72
C ASP A 362 20.90 -1.76 -20.57
N HIS A 363 21.01 -1.53 -21.88
CA HIS A 363 21.59 -2.46 -22.86
C HIS A 363 20.78 -3.76 -23.13
N THR A 364 19.48 -3.83 -22.80
CA THR A 364 18.62 -4.91 -23.31
C THR A 364 18.08 -4.63 -24.72
N ARG A 365 17.90 -5.70 -25.50
CA ARG A 365 17.36 -5.70 -26.88
C ARG A 365 15.85 -5.94 -26.90
N SER A 366 15.13 -5.53 -25.86
CA SER A 366 13.71 -5.89 -25.62
C SER A 366 12.76 -5.53 -26.77
N GLU A 367 13.06 -4.47 -27.54
CA GLU A 367 12.29 -4.05 -28.73
C GLU A 367 12.32 -5.09 -29.88
N GLN A 368 13.08 -6.18 -29.76
CA GLN A 368 13.08 -7.31 -30.69
C GLN A 368 12.04 -8.40 -30.34
N CYS A 369 11.36 -8.29 -29.18
CA CYS A 369 10.46 -9.31 -28.66
C CYS A 369 8.97 -9.04 -28.87
N TYR A 370 8.62 -7.89 -29.43
CA TYR A 370 7.26 -7.46 -29.76
C TYR A 370 7.30 -6.54 -30.98
N ARG A 371 6.29 -6.60 -31.84
CA ARG A 371 6.04 -5.62 -32.91
C ARG A 371 4.97 -4.64 -32.44
N ASP A 372 3.88 -5.20 -31.93
CA ASP A 372 2.72 -4.48 -31.43
C ASP A 372 2.48 -4.78 -29.95
N VAL A 373 1.69 -3.92 -29.28
CA VAL A 373 1.40 -4.04 -27.85
C VAL A 373 0.71 -5.37 -27.50
N SER A 374 -0.06 -5.94 -28.44
CA SER A 374 -0.72 -7.24 -28.30
C SER A 374 0.22 -8.44 -28.23
N ASP A 375 1.49 -8.30 -28.62
CA ASP A 375 2.48 -9.38 -28.54
C ASP A 375 3.02 -9.57 -27.11
N LEU A 376 2.89 -8.56 -26.26
CA LEU A 376 3.44 -8.52 -24.91
C LEU A 376 2.68 -9.44 -23.96
N LYS A 377 3.36 -10.41 -23.35
CA LYS A 377 2.76 -11.32 -22.36
C LYS A 377 3.27 -11.09 -20.95
N VAL A 378 4.59 -10.91 -20.79
CA VAL A 378 5.23 -10.71 -19.49
C VAL A 378 6.36 -9.69 -19.61
N ILE A 379 6.29 -8.64 -18.79
CA ILE A 379 7.26 -7.55 -18.69
C ILE A 379 8.10 -7.77 -17.43
N HIS A 380 9.41 -7.60 -17.51
CA HIS A 380 10.35 -7.84 -16.40
C HIS A 380 11.20 -6.59 -16.14
N TRP A 381 11.05 -5.98 -14.97
CA TRP A 381 11.73 -4.74 -14.58
C TRP A 381 13.15 -4.96 -14.04
N ASN A 382 13.90 -5.90 -14.64
CA ASN A 382 15.14 -6.46 -14.09
C ASN A 382 16.26 -5.44 -13.80
N SER A 383 16.20 -4.22 -14.34
CA SER A 383 17.11 -3.14 -13.96
C SER A 383 17.01 -2.77 -12.47
N PRO A 384 18.14 -2.48 -11.79
CA PRO A 384 18.14 -1.75 -10.52
C PRO A 384 17.46 -0.37 -10.60
N LYS A 385 17.29 0.21 -11.79
CA LYS A 385 16.55 1.45 -12.02
C LYS A 385 15.02 1.27 -12.00
N LYS A 386 14.51 0.04 -12.08
CA LYS A 386 13.08 -0.30 -12.25
C LYS A 386 12.42 0.60 -13.30
N LEU A 387 11.33 1.28 -12.96
CA LEU A 387 10.60 2.21 -13.83
C LEU A 387 11.46 3.34 -14.45
N ARG A 388 12.64 3.66 -13.88
CA ARG A 388 13.53 4.74 -14.37
C ARG A 388 14.46 4.33 -15.52
N VAL A 389 14.38 3.09 -16.00
CA VAL A 389 15.04 2.65 -17.24
C VAL A 389 14.58 3.48 -18.45
N LYS A 390 15.36 3.48 -19.55
CA LYS A 390 14.98 4.06 -20.84
C LYS A 390 14.73 2.95 -21.87
N ASN A 391 13.59 3.00 -22.53
CA ASN A 391 13.16 2.12 -23.63
C ASN A 391 12.18 2.94 -24.50
N LYS A 392 12.11 2.70 -25.82
CA LYS A 392 11.22 3.43 -26.74
C LYS A 392 9.73 3.44 -26.33
N HIS A 393 9.27 2.38 -25.67
CA HIS A 393 7.88 2.18 -25.23
C HIS A 393 7.73 2.28 -23.69
N VAL A 394 8.69 2.91 -22.99
CA VAL A 394 8.73 2.94 -21.52
C VAL A 394 7.49 3.55 -20.86
N GLU A 395 6.81 4.50 -21.51
CA GLU A 395 5.60 5.13 -20.97
C GLU A 395 4.43 4.15 -20.95
N PHE A 396 4.26 3.34 -22.00
CA PHE A 396 3.28 2.25 -21.99
C PHE A 396 3.56 1.26 -20.87
N PHE A 397 4.81 0.79 -20.74
CA PHE A 397 5.18 -0.15 -19.68
C PHE A 397 4.95 0.43 -18.27
N ARG A 398 5.32 1.71 -18.05
CA ARG A 398 5.04 2.41 -16.78
C ARG A 398 3.55 2.49 -16.50
N ASN A 399 2.73 2.83 -17.48
CA ASN A 399 1.28 2.94 -17.31
C ASN A 399 0.64 1.59 -16.99
N LEU A 400 1.11 0.49 -17.61
CA LEU A 400 0.69 -0.86 -17.28
C LEU A 400 1.05 -1.26 -15.83
N TYR A 401 2.31 -0.99 -15.42
CA TYR A 401 2.74 -1.23 -14.04
C TYR A 401 1.95 -0.40 -13.03
N LEU A 402 1.76 0.91 -13.29
CA LEU A 402 0.99 1.80 -12.42
C LEU A 402 -0.48 1.39 -12.35
N THR A 403 -1.08 0.92 -13.46
CA THR A 403 -2.45 0.39 -13.47
C THR A 403 -2.60 -0.73 -12.44
N PHE A 404 -1.69 -1.71 -12.40
CA PHE A 404 -1.75 -2.78 -11.42
C PHE A 404 -1.29 -2.36 -10.02
N LEU A 405 -0.34 -1.43 -9.89
CA LEU A 405 0.08 -0.89 -8.60
C LEU A 405 -1.11 -0.24 -7.88
N GLU A 406 -1.89 0.56 -8.61
CA GLU A 406 -3.01 1.37 -8.12
C GLU A 406 -4.37 0.66 -8.21
N TYR A 407 -4.44 -0.55 -8.78
CA TYR A 407 -5.65 -1.37 -8.87
C TYR A 407 -6.15 -1.79 -7.48
N ASP A 408 -7.43 -1.53 -7.17
CA ASP A 408 -8.06 -1.90 -5.90
C ASP A 408 -8.13 -3.43 -5.74
N GLY A 409 -7.39 -3.96 -4.77
CA GLY A 409 -7.33 -5.39 -4.47
C GLY A 409 -8.68 -6.00 -4.06
N ASN A 410 -9.62 -5.19 -3.55
CA ASN A 410 -10.97 -5.67 -3.19
C ASN A 410 -11.77 -6.16 -4.41
N LEU A 411 -11.47 -5.65 -5.61
CA LEU A 411 -12.12 -6.09 -6.85
C LEU A 411 -11.81 -7.56 -7.20
N LEU A 412 -10.68 -8.09 -6.68
CA LEU A 412 -10.25 -9.48 -6.88
C LEU A 412 -11.06 -10.50 -6.06
N ARG A 413 -11.87 -10.04 -5.09
CA ARG A 413 -12.80 -10.88 -4.31
C ARG A 413 -13.93 -11.50 -5.13
N ARG A 414 -14.21 -10.95 -6.31
CA ARG A 414 -15.25 -11.48 -7.19
C ARG A 414 -14.82 -12.85 -7.72
N GLU A 415 -15.68 -13.85 -7.55
CA GLU A 415 -15.53 -15.13 -8.23
C GLU A 415 -15.61 -14.94 -9.75
N LEU A 416 -14.54 -15.29 -10.46
CA LEU A 416 -14.42 -15.15 -11.92
C LEU A 416 -14.81 -16.45 -12.65
N PHE A 417 -14.66 -17.59 -11.97
CA PHE A 417 -14.93 -18.93 -12.49
C PHE A 417 -15.21 -19.87 -11.31
N GLY A 418 -16.32 -20.62 -11.39
CA GLY A 418 -16.60 -21.68 -10.42
C GLY A 418 -15.85 -22.97 -10.75
N CYS A 419 -15.23 -23.57 -9.72
CA CYS A 419 -14.61 -24.89 -9.72
C CYS A 419 -14.97 -25.59 -8.41
N PRO A 420 -15.22 -26.92 -8.40
CA PRO A 420 -15.50 -27.63 -7.16
C PRO A 420 -14.33 -27.52 -6.18
N SER A 421 -14.59 -27.17 -4.93
CA SER A 421 -13.58 -27.11 -3.89
C SER A 421 -13.60 -28.37 -3.02
N GLU A 422 -12.47 -28.70 -2.40
CA GLU A 422 -12.39 -29.77 -1.38
C GLU A 422 -13.24 -29.44 -0.12
N ALA A 423 -13.63 -28.17 0.04
CA ALA A 423 -14.52 -27.72 1.12
C ALA A 423 -16.00 -28.02 0.84
N ASP A 424 -16.43 -28.07 -0.42
CA ASP A 424 -17.82 -28.36 -0.80
C ASP A 424 -18.26 -29.80 -0.45
N VAL A 425 -17.29 -30.70 -0.18
CA VAL A 425 -17.52 -32.08 0.26
C VAL A 425 -17.62 -32.21 1.79
N ASN A 426 -17.19 -31.19 2.55
CA ASN A 426 -17.12 -31.20 4.02
C ASN A 426 -18.00 -30.13 4.70
N SER A 427 -18.80 -29.39 3.93
CA SER A 427 -19.49 -28.17 4.35
C SER A 427 -20.71 -28.38 5.28
N GLU A 428 -21.14 -29.61 5.54
CA GLU A 428 -22.26 -29.89 6.46
C GLU A 428 -21.89 -29.87 7.95
N ASN A 429 -20.60 -29.91 8.34
CA ASN A 429 -20.20 -30.25 9.72
C ASN A 429 -19.23 -29.30 10.46
N MET A 430 -18.95 -28.09 9.96
CA MET A 430 -18.21 -27.07 10.76
C MET A 430 -18.81 -25.66 10.64
N ASN A 431 -19.89 -25.44 11.40
CA ASN A 431 -20.17 -24.12 11.97
C ASN A 431 -19.51 -24.02 13.36
N HIS A 432 -19.07 -22.81 13.72
CA HIS A 432 -18.28 -22.45 14.92
C HIS A 432 -16.77 -22.79 14.93
N GLU A 433 -16.04 -22.03 15.76
CA GLU A 433 -14.65 -22.24 16.24
C GLU A 433 -13.47 -22.01 15.27
N SER A 434 -13.29 -20.76 14.81
CA SER A 434 -11.99 -20.28 14.26
C SER A 434 -11.56 -18.89 14.77
N ARG A 435 -11.93 -18.54 16.02
CA ARG A 435 -11.41 -17.35 16.72
C ARG A 435 -10.17 -17.66 17.57
N GLN A 436 -8.99 -17.78 16.95
CA GLN A 436 -7.72 -17.86 17.69
C GLN A 436 -6.79 -16.64 17.51
N ARG A 437 -6.71 -15.89 18.61
CA ARG A 437 -5.57 -15.14 19.16
C ARG A 437 -4.37 -14.90 18.22
N PHE A 438 -4.18 -13.63 17.82
CA PHE A 438 -2.87 -13.11 17.45
C PHE A 438 -2.39 -12.14 18.52
N SER A 439 -1.30 -12.48 19.20
CA SER A 439 -0.60 -11.59 20.12
C SER A 439 0.56 -10.91 19.41
N ASP A 440 0.44 -9.62 19.10
CA ASP A 440 1.49 -8.68 19.47
C ASP A 440 0.92 -7.26 19.71
N ARG A 441 1.69 -6.39 20.36
CA ARG A 441 1.16 -5.37 21.31
C ARG A 441 1.95 -4.05 21.31
N ARG A 442 1.36 -3.00 21.94
CA ARG A 442 1.86 -1.84 22.78
C ARG A 442 1.11 -0.34 22.79
N THR A 443 1.48 0.86 22.18
CA THR A 443 0.77 2.26 21.90
C THR A 443 0.00 2.61 20.54
N ALA A 444 -1.10 3.45 20.44
CA ALA A 444 -2.02 3.65 19.24
C ALA A 444 -2.48 5.08 18.74
N PHE A 445 -2.81 5.32 17.43
CA PHE A 445 -3.53 6.48 16.77
C PHE A 445 -4.24 6.17 15.39
N SER A 446 -5.30 6.92 14.96
CA SER A 446 -6.19 6.60 13.79
C SER A 446 -6.50 7.76 12.79
N TYR A 447 -6.74 7.47 11.49
CA TYR A 447 -6.83 8.49 10.40
C TYR A 447 -7.73 8.24 9.17
N SER A 448 -8.39 9.31 8.68
CA SER A 448 -9.14 9.41 7.41
C SER A 448 -8.49 10.33 6.36
N HIS A 449 -8.45 9.87 5.09
CA HIS A 449 -8.38 10.69 3.85
C HIS A 449 -7.17 11.62 3.67
N PRO A 450 -6.26 11.36 2.70
CA PRO A 450 -5.07 12.18 2.47
C PRO A 450 -5.42 13.49 1.73
N SER A 451 -5.61 14.57 2.49
CA SER A 451 -5.45 15.92 1.96
C SER A 451 -4.05 16.44 2.31
N SER A 452 -3.46 17.27 1.44
CA SER A 452 -2.11 17.84 1.63
C SER A 452 -1.95 18.55 2.98
N PHE A 453 -3.00 19.22 3.45
CA PHE A 453 -3.06 19.89 4.75
C PHE A 453 -2.89 18.94 5.96
N ARG A 454 -3.25 17.66 5.85
CA ARG A 454 -3.19 16.70 6.96
C ARG A 454 -1.88 15.90 7.02
N LEU A 455 -1.13 15.81 5.92
CA LEU A 455 0.24 15.28 5.95
C LEU A 455 1.18 16.24 6.71
N GLN A 456 0.97 17.54 6.59
CA GLN A 456 1.63 18.57 7.40
C GLN A 456 1.29 18.43 8.90
N MET A 457 0.07 18.00 9.24
CA MET A 457 -0.34 17.76 10.62
C MET A 457 0.45 16.60 11.25
N LEU A 458 0.72 15.53 10.50
CA LEU A 458 1.55 14.41 10.99
C LEU A 458 2.98 14.87 11.34
N GLU A 459 3.59 15.74 10.53
CA GLU A 459 4.88 16.33 10.87
C GLU A 459 4.82 17.23 12.10
N ALA A 460 3.75 18.01 12.25
CA ALA A 460 3.54 18.85 13.42
C ALA A 460 3.35 18.01 14.69
N ILE A 461 2.61 16.91 14.63
CA ILE A 461 2.54 15.92 15.72
C ILE A 461 3.94 15.38 16.03
N CYS A 462 4.72 14.95 15.04
CA CYS A 462 6.09 14.44 15.26
C CYS A 462 7.05 15.49 15.86
N LYS A 463 6.78 16.79 15.69
CA LYS A 463 7.52 17.91 16.32
C LYS A 463 7.04 18.23 17.74
N HIS A 464 5.82 17.84 18.12
CA HIS A 464 5.23 18.07 19.45
C HIS A 464 5.29 16.82 20.37
N TRP A 465 5.31 15.63 19.78
CA TRP A 465 5.25 14.34 20.46
C TRP A 465 6.50 13.50 20.19
N GLU A 466 7.45 13.58 21.12
CA GLU A 466 8.70 12.81 21.09
C GLU A 466 8.45 11.29 21.22
N GLY A 467 7.36 10.90 21.88
CA GLY A 467 6.98 9.51 22.12
C GLY A 467 6.70 8.71 20.85
N PRO A 468 6.53 7.39 20.97
CA PRO A 468 6.16 6.55 19.85
C PRO A 468 4.75 6.82 19.35
N ILE A 469 4.51 6.49 18.08
CA ILE A 469 3.23 6.63 17.37
C ILE A 469 2.97 5.33 16.61
N SER A 470 1.72 4.88 16.58
CA SER A 470 1.20 3.89 15.62
C SER A 470 0.06 4.60 14.90
N LEU A 471 0.07 4.65 13.57
CA LEU A 471 -0.87 5.46 12.79
C LEU A 471 -1.60 4.60 11.75
N ALA A 472 -2.88 4.32 11.99
CA ALA A 472 -3.73 3.62 11.03
C ALA A 472 -4.31 4.60 9.99
N LEU A 473 -3.94 4.44 8.71
CA LEU A 473 -4.25 5.34 7.60
C LEU A 473 -5.26 4.71 6.64
N TYR A 474 -6.42 5.36 6.44
CA TYR A 474 -7.46 4.89 5.51
C TYR A 474 -7.27 5.45 4.08
N LEU A 475 -6.63 4.65 3.21
CA LEU A 475 -6.14 5.06 1.88
C LEU A 475 -6.54 4.07 0.77
N SER A 476 -6.70 4.51 -0.47
CA SER A 476 -6.64 3.64 -1.65
C SER A 476 -5.19 3.27 -1.99
N ASP A 477 -4.97 2.34 -2.92
CA ASP A 477 -3.62 1.96 -3.36
C ASP A 477 -2.80 3.13 -3.92
N ALA A 478 -3.39 3.96 -4.79
CA ALA A 478 -2.74 5.17 -5.31
C ALA A 478 -2.37 6.15 -4.18
N GLU A 479 -3.29 6.38 -3.24
CA GLU A 479 -3.09 7.22 -2.06
C GLU A 479 -2.01 6.66 -1.12
N ALA A 480 -1.90 5.33 -0.97
CA ALA A 480 -0.87 4.68 -0.17
C ALA A 480 0.53 4.85 -0.79
N GLN A 481 0.65 4.75 -2.12
CA GLN A 481 1.92 5.05 -2.80
C GLN A 481 2.27 6.55 -2.74
N GLN A 482 1.28 7.45 -2.79
CA GLN A 482 1.49 8.88 -2.59
C GLN A 482 1.95 9.19 -1.15
N PHE A 483 1.30 8.60 -0.15
CA PHE A 483 1.70 8.72 1.26
C PHE A 483 3.13 8.23 1.48
N LEU A 484 3.50 7.07 0.93
CA LEU A 484 4.85 6.54 1.10
C LEU A 484 5.91 7.42 0.44
N ARG A 485 5.63 7.97 -0.76
CA ARG A 485 6.50 8.98 -1.40
C ARG A 485 6.66 10.24 -0.54
N TYR A 486 5.60 10.69 0.12
CA TYR A 486 5.66 11.82 1.08
C TYR A 486 6.51 11.47 2.30
N ALA A 487 6.23 10.33 2.96
CA ALA A 487 6.94 9.90 4.16
C ALA A 487 8.44 9.70 3.92
N GLN A 488 8.83 9.19 2.74
CA GLN A 488 10.23 9.04 2.33
C GLN A 488 10.91 10.35 1.92
N GLY A 489 10.14 11.38 1.54
CA GLY A 489 10.65 12.71 1.19
C GLY A 489 10.70 13.71 2.35
N SER A 490 10.02 13.43 3.47
CA SER A 490 9.97 14.31 4.64
C SER A 490 11.12 13.99 5.62
N GLU A 491 12.03 14.94 5.82
CA GLU A 491 13.12 14.86 6.80
C GLU A 491 12.61 14.56 8.22
N VAL A 492 11.43 15.11 8.56
CA VAL A 492 10.77 14.96 9.86
C VAL A 492 10.27 13.53 10.07
N LEU A 493 9.79 12.87 9.01
CA LEU A 493 9.26 11.50 9.11
C LEU A 493 10.36 10.45 8.94
N MET A 494 11.36 10.71 8.09
CA MET A 494 12.53 9.85 7.88
C MET A 494 13.43 9.74 9.12
N SER A 495 13.54 10.81 9.92
CA SER A 495 14.30 10.82 11.19
C SER A 495 13.57 10.15 12.38
N ARG A 496 12.31 9.75 12.21
CA ARG A 496 11.43 9.29 13.29
C ARG A 496 11.20 7.78 13.28
N HIS A 497 12.22 7.03 13.73
CA HIS A 497 12.21 5.55 13.77
C HIS A 497 11.21 4.92 14.76
N ASN A 498 10.43 5.71 15.51
CA ASN A 498 9.43 5.27 16.47
C ASN A 498 7.97 5.55 16.02
N VAL A 499 7.75 5.74 14.72
CA VAL A 499 6.43 5.92 14.10
C VAL A 499 6.10 4.72 13.22
N GLY A 500 5.10 3.93 13.63
CA GLY A 500 4.50 2.86 12.84
C GLY A 500 3.40 3.40 11.92
N TYR A 501 3.34 2.89 10.69
CA TYR A 501 2.29 3.23 9.71
C TYR A 501 1.52 1.96 9.33
N HIS A 502 0.20 1.99 9.44
CA HIS A 502 -0.67 0.85 9.20
C HIS A 502 -1.71 1.21 8.14
N ILE A 503 -1.47 0.81 6.89
CA ILE A 503 -2.38 1.12 5.79
C ILE A 503 -3.60 0.20 5.89
N VAL A 504 -4.78 0.79 6.02
CA VAL A 504 -6.07 0.10 5.87
C VAL A 504 -6.63 0.55 4.53
N TYR A 505 -6.76 -0.39 3.61
CA TYR A 505 -7.23 -0.08 2.27
C TYR A 505 -8.71 0.33 2.29
N LYS A 506 -9.07 1.30 1.44
CA LYS A 506 -10.44 1.83 1.35
C LYS A 506 -11.44 0.75 0.95
N GLU A 507 -12.45 0.53 1.78
CA GLU A 507 -13.51 -0.47 1.57
C GLU A 507 -14.87 0.08 2.04
N GLY A 508 -15.86 0.12 1.15
CA GLY A 508 -17.22 0.58 1.46
C GLY A 508 -17.42 2.11 1.47
N GLN A 509 -18.63 2.54 1.88
CA GLN A 509 -19.10 3.93 1.72
C GLN A 509 -18.96 4.84 2.95
N PHE A 510 -18.62 4.29 4.11
CA PHE A 510 -18.51 5.02 5.37
C PHE A 510 -17.08 4.95 5.89
N TYR A 511 -16.62 6.01 6.55
CA TYR A 511 -15.30 6.01 7.15
C TYR A 511 -15.24 5.07 8.37
N PRO A 512 -14.42 3.99 8.39
CA PRO A 512 -14.50 2.96 9.41
C PRO A 512 -13.65 3.32 10.65
N VAL A 513 -13.97 4.47 11.26
CA VAL A 513 -13.18 5.12 12.33
C VAL A 513 -12.78 4.18 13.47
N ASN A 514 -13.70 3.33 13.94
CA ASN A 514 -13.42 2.43 15.06
C ASN A 514 -12.61 1.19 14.64
N LEU A 515 -12.76 0.68 13.40
CA LEU A 515 -11.81 -0.30 12.86
C LEU A 515 -10.39 0.30 12.80
N LEU A 516 -10.24 1.55 12.39
CA LEU A 516 -8.93 2.20 12.31
C LEU A 516 -8.34 2.46 13.69
N ARG A 517 -9.16 2.84 14.68
CA ARG A 517 -8.73 2.85 16.09
C ARG A 517 -8.33 1.48 16.59
N ASN A 518 -8.98 0.39 16.17
CA ASN A 518 -8.62 -0.97 16.58
C ASN A 518 -7.37 -1.51 15.85
N VAL A 519 -7.23 -1.26 14.55
CA VAL A 519 -6.02 -1.58 13.76
C VAL A 519 -4.83 -0.82 14.33
N ALA A 520 -5.03 0.48 14.61
CA ALA A 520 -4.08 1.27 15.36
C ALA A 520 -3.77 0.54 16.66
N MET A 521 -4.77 0.31 17.54
CA MET A 521 -4.70 -0.35 18.85
C MET A 521 -4.22 -1.82 18.87
N LYS A 522 -3.89 -2.40 17.72
CA LYS A 522 -3.27 -3.72 17.64
C LYS A 522 -1.75 -3.60 17.49
N HIS A 523 -1.29 -2.79 16.53
CA HIS A 523 0.11 -2.72 16.12
C HIS A 523 0.95 -1.74 16.96
N ILE A 524 0.86 -1.90 18.28
CA ILE A 524 1.13 -0.82 19.23
C ILE A 524 2.61 -0.87 19.77
N SER A 525 3.30 0.19 20.31
CA SER A 525 4.70 0.12 20.89
C SER A 525 5.02 0.32 22.44
N THR A 526 4.19 0.88 23.36
CA THR A 526 4.31 0.93 24.87
C THR A 526 3.28 0.13 25.75
N PRO A 527 3.39 0.02 27.10
CA PRO A 527 2.33 -0.61 27.92
C PRO A 527 1.03 0.22 28.11
N TYR A 528 1.09 1.54 27.91
CA TYR A 528 -0.03 2.48 28.04
C TYR A 528 -0.11 3.37 26.79
N MET A 529 -1.30 3.76 26.38
CA MET A 529 -1.55 4.51 25.14
C MET A 529 -2.36 5.77 25.39
N PHE A 530 -1.99 6.85 24.71
CA PHE A 530 -2.75 8.09 24.66
C PHE A 530 -3.61 8.09 23.39
N LEU A 531 -4.93 8.03 23.55
CA LEU A 531 -5.87 7.93 22.43
C LEU A 531 -6.20 9.34 21.92
N SER A 532 -5.69 9.69 20.74
CA SER A 532 -5.90 10.99 20.08
C SER A 532 -6.27 10.82 18.60
N ASP A 533 -7.13 11.72 18.11
CA ASP A 533 -7.36 11.91 16.68
C ASP A 533 -6.21 12.76 16.07
N ILE A 534 -6.01 12.72 14.74
CA ILE A 534 -4.87 13.43 14.10
C ILE A 534 -4.96 14.96 14.16
N ASP A 535 -6.14 15.53 14.39
CA ASP A 535 -6.36 16.99 14.29
C ASP A 535 -5.90 17.75 15.56
N PHE A 536 -5.22 17.08 16.48
CA PHE A 536 -4.74 17.62 17.74
C PHE A 536 -3.22 17.75 17.78
N LEU A 537 -2.75 18.94 18.16
CA LEU A 537 -1.37 19.16 18.54
C LEU A 537 -1.25 19.09 20.08
N PRO A 538 -0.48 18.13 20.63
CA PRO A 538 -0.22 18.06 22.06
C PRO A 538 0.70 19.19 22.52
N MET A 539 0.68 19.51 23.80
CA MET A 539 1.68 20.41 24.38
C MET A 539 3.09 19.81 24.31
N TYR A 540 4.11 20.66 24.19
CA TYR A 540 5.51 20.22 24.26
C TYR A 540 5.79 19.54 25.61
N GLY A 541 6.58 18.46 25.59
CA GLY A 541 6.88 17.65 26.77
C GLY A 541 5.71 16.79 27.29
N LEU A 542 4.54 16.76 26.63
CA LEU A 542 3.39 15.96 27.09
C LEU A 542 3.74 14.48 27.28
N TYR A 543 4.51 13.88 26.36
CA TYR A 543 4.91 12.47 26.46
C TYR A 543 5.60 12.14 27.80
N GLU A 544 6.56 12.97 28.22
CA GLU A 544 7.30 12.76 29.46
C GLU A 544 6.46 13.10 30.71
N TYR A 545 5.58 14.10 30.63
CA TYR A 545 4.60 14.37 31.67
C TYR A 545 3.62 13.20 31.87
N LEU A 546 3.15 12.57 30.79
CA LEU A 546 2.27 11.41 30.84
C LEU A 546 3.01 10.18 31.38
N ARG A 547 4.27 9.93 31.00
CA ARG A 547 5.10 8.85 31.57
C ARG A 547 5.21 8.97 33.09
N LYS A 548 5.45 10.18 33.61
CA LYS A 548 5.48 10.47 35.06
C LYS A 548 4.11 10.27 35.71
N SER A 549 3.05 10.80 35.10
CA SER A 549 1.67 10.70 35.60
C SER A 549 1.18 9.25 35.72
N VAL A 550 1.50 8.39 34.75
CA VAL A 550 1.18 6.94 34.75
C VAL A 550 1.77 6.22 35.97
N ILE A 551 3.00 6.57 36.35
CA ILE A 551 3.68 5.99 37.53
C ILE A 551 3.12 6.60 38.82
N GLN A 552 3.01 7.92 38.89
CA GLN A 552 2.57 8.65 40.09
C GLN A 552 1.12 8.36 40.49
N LEU A 553 0.26 7.96 39.55
CA LEU A 553 -1.16 7.64 39.80
C LEU A 553 -1.44 6.13 39.84
N ASP A 554 -0.39 5.30 39.83
CA ASP A 554 -0.43 3.84 39.83
C ASP A 554 -1.43 3.21 38.83
N LEU A 555 -1.22 3.49 37.54
CA LEU A 555 -1.96 2.81 36.46
C LEU A 555 -1.53 1.34 36.27
N ALA A 556 -0.50 0.88 37.00
CA ALA A 556 -0.06 -0.51 36.98
C ALA A 556 -1.03 -1.41 37.75
N ASN A 557 -1.56 -0.93 38.89
CA ASN A 557 -2.49 -1.68 39.73
C ASN A 557 -3.93 -1.14 39.72
N THR A 558 -4.17 0.09 39.25
CA THR A 558 -5.53 0.70 39.23
C THR A 558 -6.10 0.86 37.82
N LYS A 559 -7.42 0.63 37.67
CA LYS A 559 -8.18 0.98 36.46
C LYS A 559 -8.41 2.49 36.42
N LYS A 560 -7.52 3.23 35.77
CA LYS A 560 -7.64 4.68 35.58
C LYS A 560 -7.56 5.08 34.11
N ALA A 561 -8.40 6.03 33.74
CA ALA A 561 -8.36 6.73 32.46
C ALA A 561 -7.92 8.19 32.72
N LEU A 562 -6.68 8.52 32.36
CA LEU A 562 -6.13 9.86 32.61
C LEU A 562 -6.55 10.80 31.48
N ILE A 563 -7.47 11.72 31.78
CA ILE A 563 -8.00 12.67 30.80
C ILE A 563 -6.96 13.76 30.52
N VAL A 564 -6.70 14.00 29.24
CA VAL A 564 -5.97 15.16 28.71
C VAL A 564 -7.01 16.16 28.18
N PRO A 565 -7.20 17.33 28.83
CA PRO A 565 -8.14 18.34 28.38
C PRO A 565 -7.85 18.86 26.97
N ALA A 566 -8.94 18.99 26.21
CA ALA A 566 -8.94 19.41 24.82
C ALA A 566 -9.45 20.85 24.68
N PHE A 567 -8.73 21.64 23.89
CA PHE A 567 -9.08 23.01 23.51
C PHE A 567 -9.17 23.12 21.98
N GLU A 568 -9.76 24.19 21.46
CA GLU A 568 -9.81 24.47 20.02
C GLU A 568 -9.39 25.90 19.70
N THR A 569 -8.78 26.10 18.53
CA THR A 569 -8.73 27.42 17.90
C THR A 569 -9.60 27.44 16.65
N LEU A 570 -10.08 28.62 16.28
CA LEU A 570 -10.75 28.88 15.00
C LEU A 570 -9.77 29.47 13.95
N ARG A 571 -8.48 29.64 14.30
CA ARG A 571 -7.46 30.29 13.45
C ARG A 571 -6.51 29.25 12.83
N TYR A 572 -6.40 29.25 11.51
CA TYR A 572 -5.45 28.37 10.78
C TYR A 572 -3.97 28.64 11.10
N ARG A 573 -3.65 29.82 11.65
CA ARG A 573 -2.32 30.16 12.20
C ARG A 573 -2.46 30.41 13.70
N LEU A 574 -1.69 29.67 14.48
CA LEU A 574 -1.68 29.73 15.94
C LEU A 574 -0.22 29.85 16.41
N SER A 575 0.08 30.81 17.29
CA SER A 575 1.27 30.71 18.14
C SER A 575 0.94 29.67 19.20
N PHE A 576 1.52 28.47 19.10
CA PHE A 576 1.16 27.39 20.01
C PHE A 576 1.68 27.69 21.43
N PRO A 577 0.82 27.68 22.46
CA PRO A 577 1.21 28.07 23.81
C PRO A 577 2.22 27.10 24.40
N LYS A 578 3.29 27.64 24.98
CA LYS A 578 4.41 26.91 25.59
C LYS A 578 4.14 26.54 27.05
N SER A 579 3.07 27.06 27.65
CA SER A 579 2.70 26.79 29.05
C SER A 579 1.19 26.87 29.28
N LYS A 580 0.73 26.27 30.38
CA LYS A 580 -0.66 26.43 30.88
C LYS A 580 -1.04 27.89 31.08
N ALA A 581 -0.14 28.73 31.61
CA ALA A 581 -0.41 30.15 31.83
C ALA A 581 -0.64 30.92 30.52
N GLU A 582 0.14 30.62 29.48
CA GLU A 582 -0.05 31.18 28.14
C GLU A 582 -1.38 30.72 27.52
N LEU A 583 -1.73 29.42 27.65
CA LEU A 583 -3.03 28.90 27.20
C LEU A 583 -4.21 29.55 27.93
N LEU A 584 -4.10 29.80 29.24
CA LEU A 584 -5.13 30.51 30.01
C LEU A 584 -5.32 31.94 29.52
N SER A 585 -4.23 32.69 29.29
CA SER A 585 -4.28 34.01 28.66
C SER A 585 -4.93 33.97 27.27
N MET A 586 -4.63 32.96 26.47
CA MET A 586 -5.22 32.77 25.14
C MET A 586 -6.72 32.43 25.17
N LEU A 587 -7.21 31.73 26.20
CA LEU A 587 -8.64 31.55 26.47
C LEU A 587 -9.30 32.87 26.86
N ASP A 588 -8.67 33.64 27.76
CA ASP A 588 -9.22 34.90 28.29
C ASP A 588 -9.27 36.01 27.22
N MET A 589 -8.36 35.98 26.24
CA MET A 589 -8.40 36.79 25.03
C MET A 589 -9.35 36.26 23.92
N GLY A 590 -10.07 35.15 24.14
CA GLY A 590 -10.98 34.57 23.14
C GLY A 590 -10.28 34.08 21.86
N THR A 591 -9.00 33.67 21.96
CA THR A 591 -8.19 33.15 20.84
C THR A 591 -8.12 31.62 20.80
N LEU A 592 -8.34 31.00 21.96
CA LEU A 592 -8.66 29.59 22.17
C LEU A 592 -10.03 29.47 22.83
N PHE A 593 -10.63 28.29 22.73
CA PHE A 593 -11.86 27.91 23.41
C PHE A 593 -11.72 26.48 23.98
N THR A 594 -12.62 26.07 24.87
CA THR A 594 -12.74 24.65 25.22
C THR A 594 -13.29 23.87 24.02
N PHE A 595 -12.79 22.65 23.79
CA PHE A 595 -13.11 21.91 22.56
C PHE A 595 -14.63 21.64 22.44
N ARG A 596 -15.19 21.95 21.27
CA ARG A 596 -16.61 21.89 20.91
C ARG A 596 -17.59 22.67 21.77
N TYR A 597 -17.14 23.69 22.52
CA TYR A 597 -17.99 24.46 23.45
C TYR A 597 -19.34 24.92 22.86
N HIS A 598 -19.35 25.28 21.58
CA HIS A 598 -20.46 25.88 20.85
C HIS A 598 -21.36 24.88 20.09
N VAL A 599 -21.03 23.58 20.09
CA VAL A 599 -21.77 22.55 19.31
C VAL A 599 -21.93 21.19 20.01
N TRP A 600 -21.08 20.84 20.97
CA TRP A 600 -21.11 19.55 21.66
C TRP A 600 -20.62 19.66 23.10
N THR A 601 -21.16 20.63 23.85
CA THR A 601 -20.71 20.97 25.21
C THR A 601 -20.77 19.76 26.16
N LYS A 602 -21.81 18.91 26.07
CA LYS A 602 -21.96 17.69 26.87
C LYS A 602 -20.76 16.75 26.78
N GLY A 603 -20.21 16.57 25.57
CA GLY A 603 -19.11 15.63 25.32
C GLY A 603 -17.82 15.92 26.09
N HIS A 604 -17.66 17.15 26.60
CA HIS A 604 -16.49 17.55 27.37
C HIS A 604 -16.79 18.26 28.70
N ALA A 605 -18.05 18.58 29.03
CA ALA A 605 -18.41 19.27 30.26
C ALA A 605 -17.92 18.58 31.56
N PRO A 606 -18.00 17.24 31.72
CA PRO A 606 -17.54 16.56 32.94
C PRO A 606 -16.04 16.75 33.25
N THR A 607 -15.22 17.13 32.25
CA THR A 607 -13.82 17.54 32.43
C THR A 607 -13.67 18.69 33.43
N ASN A 608 -14.73 19.47 33.67
CA ASN A 608 -14.76 20.62 34.57
C ASN A 608 -13.61 21.61 34.32
N PHE A 609 -13.63 22.23 33.13
CA PHE A 609 -12.60 23.20 32.73
C PHE A 609 -12.43 24.36 33.73
N ALA A 610 -13.49 24.78 34.43
CA ALA A 610 -13.40 25.81 35.47
C ALA A 610 -12.46 25.37 36.61
N LYS A 611 -12.63 24.14 37.13
CA LYS A 611 -11.70 23.52 38.08
C LYS A 611 -10.31 23.29 37.47
N TRP A 612 -10.23 22.91 36.19
CA TRP A 612 -8.94 22.72 35.51
C TRP A 612 -8.08 23.99 35.52
N ARG A 613 -8.66 25.18 35.31
CA ARG A 613 -7.90 26.45 35.25
C ARG A 613 -7.00 26.65 36.47
N THR A 614 -7.51 26.37 37.67
CA THR A 614 -6.80 26.58 38.95
C THR A 614 -6.15 25.30 39.51
N ALA A 615 -6.54 24.11 39.04
CA ALA A 615 -5.99 22.85 39.53
C ALA A 615 -4.46 22.74 39.33
N THR A 616 -3.77 22.31 40.38
CA THR A 616 -2.33 21.98 40.39
C THR A 616 -2.09 20.47 40.55
N THR A 617 -3.05 19.74 41.14
CA THR A 617 -3.05 18.29 41.33
C THR A 617 -4.08 17.60 40.42
N PRO A 618 -3.89 16.31 40.06
CA PRO A 618 -4.90 15.51 39.38
C PRO A 618 -6.18 15.37 40.20
N TYR A 619 -7.32 15.33 39.52
CA TYR A 619 -8.62 15.20 40.19
C TYR A 619 -9.57 14.28 39.43
N ARG A 620 -10.33 13.50 40.20
CA ARG A 620 -11.42 12.66 39.70
C ARG A 620 -12.58 13.51 39.17
N VAL A 621 -13.24 12.99 38.14
CA VAL A 621 -14.54 13.41 37.62
C VAL A 621 -15.40 12.16 37.43
N GLU A 622 -16.73 12.29 37.51
CA GLU A 622 -17.63 11.18 37.20
C GLU A 622 -17.96 11.14 35.70
N TRP A 623 -18.44 9.99 35.23
CA TRP A 623 -18.96 9.83 33.87
C TRP A 623 -20.37 10.43 33.74
N GLU A 624 -20.66 11.07 32.61
CA GLU A 624 -21.99 11.56 32.24
C GLU A 624 -22.36 11.11 30.82
N ALA A 625 -23.64 11.16 30.47
CA ALA A 625 -24.12 10.81 29.13
C ALA A 625 -23.46 11.68 28.03
N ASP A 626 -23.18 11.05 26.89
CA ASP A 626 -22.45 11.62 25.74
C ASP A 626 -20.97 12.02 26.00
N PHE A 627 -20.41 11.78 27.20
CA PHE A 627 -19.03 12.15 27.53
C PHE A 627 -18.00 11.42 26.66
N GLU A 628 -17.09 12.18 26.03
CA GLU A 628 -16.11 11.68 25.08
C GLU A 628 -14.70 12.31 25.22
N PRO A 629 -14.06 12.27 26.41
CA PRO A 629 -12.73 12.82 26.63
C PRO A 629 -11.65 12.07 25.84
N TYR A 630 -10.46 12.69 25.78
CA TYR A 630 -9.25 12.06 25.27
C TYR A 630 -8.41 11.56 26.45
N VAL A 631 -8.03 10.29 26.42
CA VAL A 631 -7.55 9.57 27.62
C VAL A 631 -6.22 8.84 27.38
N VAL A 632 -5.41 8.76 28.43
CA VAL A 632 -4.36 7.75 28.57
C VAL A 632 -4.89 6.56 29.35
N VAL A 633 -4.81 5.39 28.74
CA VAL A 633 -5.28 4.11 29.30
C VAL A 633 -4.21 3.03 29.12
N ARG A 634 -4.33 1.94 29.87
CA ARG A 634 -3.56 0.71 29.60
C ARG A 634 -3.97 0.12 28.25
N LYS A 635 -3.04 -0.59 27.60
CA LYS A 635 -3.28 -1.30 26.32
C LYS A 635 -4.28 -2.48 26.38
N ASP A 636 -4.71 -2.87 27.57
CA ASP A 636 -5.64 -3.98 27.83
C ASP A 636 -7.06 -3.49 28.16
N CYS A 637 -7.36 -2.22 27.86
CA CYS A 637 -8.72 -1.70 27.79
C CYS A 637 -9.49 -2.30 26.58
N PRO A 638 -10.83 -2.18 26.51
CA PRO A 638 -11.62 -2.69 25.40
C PRO A 638 -11.24 -2.06 24.05
N GLU A 639 -11.47 -2.81 22.97
CA GLU A 639 -11.49 -2.29 21.60
C GLU A 639 -12.68 -1.34 21.38
N TYR A 640 -12.61 -0.45 20.40
CA TYR A 640 -13.78 0.35 20.00
C TYR A 640 -14.81 -0.53 19.26
N ASP A 641 -16.10 -0.46 19.61
CA ASP A 641 -17.16 -1.17 18.89
C ASP A 641 -17.21 -0.73 17.42
N ARG A 642 -17.07 -1.71 16.52
CA ARG A 642 -16.94 -1.54 15.06
C ARG A 642 -18.29 -1.29 14.35
N ARG A 643 -19.43 -1.39 15.04
CA ARG A 643 -20.75 -0.97 14.52
C ARG A 643 -20.78 0.53 14.22
N PHE A 644 -20.10 1.34 15.03
CA PHE A 644 -20.09 2.80 14.89
C PHE A 644 -19.09 3.26 13.82
N VAL A 645 -19.58 3.32 12.58
CA VAL A 645 -18.87 3.88 11.41
C VAL A 645 -19.29 5.31 11.11
N GLY A 646 -18.41 6.10 10.49
CA GLY A 646 -18.65 7.48 10.12
C GLY A 646 -18.66 8.44 11.33
N PHE A 647 -19.73 9.21 11.49
CA PHE A 647 -19.86 10.27 12.48
C PHE A 647 -20.93 9.97 13.54
N GLY A 648 -20.63 10.29 14.80
CA GLY A 648 -21.53 10.10 15.94
C GLY A 648 -21.26 8.81 16.70
N TRP A 649 -21.38 8.88 18.03
CA TRP A 649 -21.26 7.80 19.03
C TRP A 649 -19.99 6.92 19.05
N ASN A 650 -19.12 7.00 18.04
CA ASN A 650 -17.95 6.16 17.88
C ASN A 650 -16.94 6.21 19.06
N LYS A 651 -16.72 7.38 19.67
CA LYS A 651 -15.87 7.56 20.86
C LYS A 651 -16.66 7.43 22.17
N VAL A 652 -17.91 7.91 22.20
CA VAL A 652 -18.84 7.81 23.34
C VAL A 652 -19.02 6.36 23.80
N ALA A 653 -19.24 5.43 22.87
CA ALA A 653 -19.40 4.01 23.18
C ALA A 653 -18.19 3.41 23.91
N HIS A 654 -16.97 3.75 23.49
CA HIS A 654 -15.74 3.27 24.13
C HIS A 654 -15.53 3.84 25.54
N ILE A 655 -15.83 5.13 25.74
CA ILE A 655 -15.77 5.76 27.06
C ILE A 655 -16.86 5.21 28.00
N MET A 656 -18.05 4.91 27.48
CA MET A 656 -19.11 4.20 28.21
C MET A 656 -18.66 2.78 28.61
N GLU A 657 -17.89 2.08 27.77
CA GLU A 657 -17.35 0.76 28.13
C GLU A 657 -16.24 0.83 29.19
N LEU A 658 -15.38 1.86 29.17
CA LEU A 658 -14.43 2.12 30.26
C LEU A 658 -15.16 2.36 31.59
N ASP A 659 -16.21 3.17 31.59
CA ASP A 659 -17.03 3.46 32.77
C ASP A 659 -17.75 2.19 33.29
N ALA A 660 -18.28 1.36 32.39
CA ALA A 660 -18.92 0.08 32.75
C ALA A 660 -17.92 -0.95 33.30
N GLN A 661 -16.66 -0.87 32.86
CA GLN A 661 -15.54 -1.62 33.41
C GLN A 661 -14.95 -0.95 34.67
N GLU A 662 -15.61 0.04 35.29
CA GLU A 662 -15.18 0.69 36.53
C GLU A 662 -13.83 1.42 36.44
N TYR A 663 -13.51 2.03 35.29
CA TYR A 663 -12.34 2.92 35.18
C TYR A 663 -12.62 4.27 35.86
N GLU A 664 -11.71 4.68 36.75
CA GLU A 664 -11.73 6.02 37.34
C GLU A 664 -11.20 7.07 36.36
N PHE A 665 -12.03 8.06 36.04
CA PHE A 665 -11.67 9.18 35.17
C PHE A 665 -10.95 10.27 35.98
N THR A 666 -9.66 10.46 35.71
CA THR A 666 -8.82 11.44 36.41
C THR A 666 -8.29 12.49 35.44
N VAL A 667 -8.67 13.76 35.63
CA VAL A 667 -8.20 14.88 34.81
C VAL A 667 -6.81 15.31 35.24
N LEU A 668 -5.89 15.44 34.27
CA LEU A 668 -4.53 15.90 34.51
C LEU A 668 -4.45 17.45 34.52
N PRO A 669 -3.89 18.07 35.57
CA PRO A 669 -3.95 19.52 35.77
C PRO A 669 -3.04 20.30 34.81
N ASN A 670 -1.96 19.68 34.35
CA ASN A 670 -0.90 20.35 33.58
C ASN A 670 -0.70 19.73 32.20
N ALA A 671 -1.59 18.83 31.74
CA ALA A 671 -1.65 18.38 30.35
C ALA A 671 -2.70 19.18 29.57
N TYR A 672 -2.44 19.43 28.28
CA TYR A 672 -3.44 19.89 27.33
C TYR A 672 -3.05 19.51 25.89
N MET A 673 -4.02 19.60 24.99
CA MET A 673 -3.81 19.60 23.55
C MET A 673 -4.82 20.51 22.84
N ILE A 674 -4.49 20.95 21.62
CA ILE A 674 -5.29 21.92 20.87
C ILE A 674 -5.70 21.30 19.52
N HIS A 675 -7.00 21.30 19.28
CA HIS A 675 -7.62 20.97 18.01
C HIS A 675 -7.38 22.10 17.00
N MET A 676 -6.90 21.72 15.81
CA MET A 676 -6.57 22.63 14.72
C MET A 676 -7.69 22.68 13.66
N PRO A 677 -8.02 23.87 13.10
CA PRO A 677 -9.04 24.00 12.07
C PRO A 677 -8.83 23.11 10.84
N HIS A 678 -9.88 22.40 10.43
CA HIS A 678 -9.91 21.56 9.24
C HIS A 678 -11.29 21.61 8.58
N ALA A 679 -11.36 21.23 7.29
CA ALA A 679 -12.64 21.09 6.59
C ALA A 679 -13.51 19.98 7.22
N PRO A 680 -14.86 20.12 7.26
CA PRO A 680 -15.76 19.04 7.70
C PRO A 680 -15.59 17.77 6.86
N SER A 681 -15.79 16.59 7.49
CA SER A 681 -15.80 15.31 6.77
C SER A 681 -17.12 15.09 6.00
N PHE A 682 -17.09 14.17 5.03
CA PHE A 682 -18.32 13.74 4.36
C PHE A 682 -19.31 13.09 5.33
N ASP A 683 -18.84 12.35 6.33
CA ASP A 683 -19.69 11.64 7.30
C ASP A 683 -20.47 12.59 8.23
N ILE A 684 -19.90 13.73 8.67
CA ILE A 684 -20.68 14.73 9.44
C ILE A 684 -21.73 15.42 8.55
N THR A 685 -21.45 15.61 7.26
CA THR A 685 -22.44 16.10 6.29
C THR A 685 -23.57 15.07 6.10
N LYS A 686 -23.24 13.78 5.91
CA LYS A 686 -24.21 12.68 5.85
C LYS A 686 -25.08 12.61 7.11
N PHE A 687 -24.49 12.68 8.30
CA PHE A 687 -25.22 12.68 9.58
C PHE A 687 -26.22 13.84 9.69
N ARG A 688 -25.86 15.03 9.18
CA ARG A 688 -26.71 16.23 9.18
C ARG A 688 -27.84 16.14 8.15
N SER A 689 -27.57 15.75 6.91
CA SER A 689 -28.60 15.70 5.86
C SER A 689 -29.51 14.46 5.93
N ASN A 690 -28.97 13.29 6.25
CA ASN A 690 -29.70 12.02 6.11
C ASN A 690 -30.45 11.62 7.40
N LYS A 691 -31.80 11.65 7.36
CA LYS A 691 -32.65 11.18 8.47
C LYS A 691 -32.45 9.68 8.78
N GLN A 692 -32.31 8.84 7.75
CA GLN A 692 -32.12 7.39 7.94
C GLN A 692 -30.81 7.08 8.66
N TYR A 693 -29.73 7.81 8.36
CA TYR A 693 -28.46 7.68 9.07
C TYR A 693 -28.64 7.87 10.58
N ARG A 694 -29.41 8.89 10.99
CA ARG A 694 -29.68 9.18 12.40
C ARG A 694 -30.58 8.14 13.07
N ILE A 695 -31.55 7.57 12.34
CA ILE A 695 -32.37 6.46 12.82
C ILE A 695 -31.49 5.23 13.08
N CYS A 696 -30.69 4.81 12.08
CA CYS A 696 -29.78 3.68 12.25
C CYS A 696 -28.78 3.90 13.40
N LEU A 697 -28.24 5.12 13.56
CA LEU A 697 -27.34 5.42 14.68
C LEU A 697 -28.03 5.28 16.04
N LYS A 698 -29.31 5.65 16.16
CA LYS A 698 -30.08 5.44 17.40
C LYS A 698 -30.31 3.95 17.67
N THR A 699 -30.67 3.17 16.65
CA THR A 699 -30.80 1.69 16.78
C THR A 699 -29.49 1.04 17.22
N LEU A 700 -28.35 1.42 16.63
CA LEU A 700 -27.03 0.90 17.02
C LEU A 700 -26.64 1.32 18.45
N LYS A 701 -27.03 2.51 18.90
CA LYS A 701 -26.92 2.94 20.31
C LYS A 701 -27.74 2.04 21.23
N GLU A 702 -29.03 1.83 20.91
CA GLU A 702 -29.94 1.00 21.71
C GLU A 702 -29.44 -0.45 21.83
N GLU A 703 -29.00 -1.04 20.71
CA GLU A 703 -28.35 -2.36 20.69
C GLU A 703 -27.10 -2.40 21.58
N PHE A 704 -26.18 -1.44 21.42
CA PHE A 704 -24.97 -1.35 22.22
C PHE A 704 -25.29 -1.24 23.71
N GLN A 705 -26.25 -0.40 24.11
CA GLN A 705 -26.64 -0.27 25.52
C GLN A 705 -27.28 -1.55 26.08
N GLN A 706 -28.02 -2.31 25.27
CA GLN A 706 -28.49 -3.65 25.66
C GLN A 706 -27.33 -4.64 25.82
N ASP A 707 -26.38 -4.66 24.90
CA ASP A 707 -25.20 -5.53 24.98
C ASP A 707 -24.31 -5.18 26.19
N MET A 708 -24.16 -3.89 26.50
CA MET A 708 -23.49 -3.43 27.71
C MET A 708 -24.21 -3.94 28.98
N SER A 709 -25.54 -3.88 29.02
CA SER A 709 -26.33 -4.44 30.13
C SER A 709 -26.21 -5.96 30.24
N ARG A 710 -26.12 -6.69 29.12
CA ARG A 710 -25.90 -8.15 29.09
C ARG A 710 -24.52 -8.55 29.60
N HIS A 711 -23.46 -7.82 29.25
CA HIS A 711 -22.08 -8.18 29.61
C HIS A 711 -21.66 -7.68 31.00
N TYR A 712 -22.11 -6.48 31.42
CA TYR A 712 -21.65 -5.82 32.65
C TYR A 712 -22.74 -5.71 33.74
N GLY A 713 -23.96 -6.17 33.46
CA GLY A 713 -25.02 -6.31 34.45
C GLY A 713 -25.38 -4.98 35.14
N PHE A 714 -25.38 -5.00 36.48
CA PHE A 714 -25.82 -3.86 37.30
C PHE A 714 -25.03 -2.56 37.01
N ALA A 715 -23.73 -2.65 36.75
CA ALA A 715 -22.88 -1.48 36.45
C ALA A 715 -23.33 -0.72 35.19
N ALA A 716 -23.97 -1.42 34.24
CA ALA A 716 -24.45 -0.86 32.98
C ALA A 716 -25.94 -0.47 32.97
N LEU A 717 -26.72 -0.78 34.01
CA LEU A 717 -28.15 -0.42 34.06
C LEU A 717 -28.36 1.11 33.99
N LYS A 718 -27.41 1.90 34.52
CA LYS A 718 -27.43 3.37 34.49
C LYS A 718 -27.49 3.96 33.07
N TYR A 719 -27.09 3.21 32.03
CA TYR A 719 -27.16 3.66 30.64
C TYR A 719 -28.56 3.49 30.03
N LEU A 720 -29.32 2.47 30.45
CA LEU A 720 -30.67 2.21 29.93
C LEU A 720 -31.67 3.27 30.38
N THR A 721 -31.52 3.80 31.60
CA THR A 721 -32.35 4.88 32.14
C THR A 721 -32.12 6.24 31.47
N ALA A 722 -31.07 6.40 30.65
CA ALA A 722 -30.63 7.70 30.16
C ALA A 722 -31.50 8.32 29.03
N GLU A 723 -32.42 7.55 28.42
CA GLU A 723 -33.34 8.07 27.39
C GLU A 723 -34.78 8.31 27.88
N ASN A 724 -35.18 7.78 29.04
CA ASN A 724 -36.56 7.94 29.54
C ASN A 724 -36.90 9.34 30.08
N ASN A 725 -35.91 10.26 30.12
CA ASN A 725 -36.01 11.60 30.69
C ASN A 725 -35.51 12.70 29.71
N SER A 726 -35.53 12.46 28.40
CA SER A 726 -34.93 13.35 27.38
C SER A 726 -35.81 13.56 26.14
#